data_AF-A0A392M5M0-F1
#
_entry.id   AF-A0A392M5M0-F1
#
_cell.length_a   1.000
_cell.length_b   1.000
_cell.length_c   1.000
_cell.angle_alpha   90.00
_cell.angle_beta   90.00
_cell.angle_gamma   90.00
#
_symmetry.space_group_name_H-M   'P 1'
#
loop_
_entity.id
_entity.type
_entity.pdbx_description
1 polymer ?
#
loop_
_entity_poly.entity_id
_entity_poly.type
_entity_poly.pdbx_seq_one_letter_code
_entity_poly.pdbx_strand_id
1 'polypeptide(L)'
;EVPPILLIAIGLNNGSIYCIKGDIARERITRFKLQVENHSDKTLSSITGLGFKVDGQTLQLFAVTPSSVSLFSLHDQPPRRQTLDQIGCGINSVAMSDRSEFIIGRPEAVYFYEVDGRGPCWAFEGEKKLVGWFRGYLLCVIADQRTGKHTFNIYDLKNRLIAHSALVKEVSHMLYEWGNIILIMTDKSTLCIGEKDMESKLDMLFKKNLYTVAINLVQTQQADAAATSEVLRKYGDHLYSKQDYDEAMAQYINTIGQLEPSYVIQKFLDAQRIYNLTNYLEKLHEKGLASKDHTTLLLNCYTKLKDVEKLNLFIRSEDSIGELKFDVETAIRVCRSANYHEHAMYVAKKAGRHEWYLKILLEDLGNYEEALEYISSLESSQAGMTIKEYGKILIEHKPSETIQILIRLCTDEGDKRGRSNGVYVSMLPSPVDFLSIFVHHPHSLMDFLEKYTNKVKDSPAQVEINNTLLELYISNELNFPSVSQSNEGADYLNVASGKTLNASAQTNGTIADHKSSEKEKGRLERREKGLRMLKSAWPPETEHPLYDVDLAIILCEMNAFKDGLLYLYEKMKLYKEVVACYMQAHDHEGLIACCKRLGDSIKGGDPTLWADVLKYFGELGEDCSKEVKEVLNYIERDNILPPIIVLQTLSKNPCLTLSVIKDYIARKLEQESKIIEEDRQAIEKYQ
;
A
#
# COMPACT_ATOMS: atom_id res chain seq x y z
N GLU A 1 50.52 49.14 6.20
CA GLU A 1 49.55 49.88 7.03
C GLU A 1 49.72 51.38 6.79
N VAL A 2 48.64 52.11 6.56
CA VAL A 2 48.68 53.58 6.43
C VAL A 2 49.00 54.14 7.82
N PRO A 3 49.99 55.04 7.99
CA PRO A 3 50.33 55.59 9.30
C PRO A 3 49.12 56.27 9.96
N PRO A 4 49.01 56.28 11.29
CA PRO A 4 47.89 56.91 11.98
C PRO A 4 47.87 58.41 11.71
N ILE A 5 46.83 58.86 11.01
CA ILE A 5 46.57 60.26 10.74
C ILE A 5 45.81 60.83 11.94
N LEU A 6 46.42 61.80 12.63
CA LEU A 6 45.78 62.60 13.65
C LEU A 6 44.90 63.67 13.00
N LEU A 7 43.63 63.72 13.41
CA LEU A 7 42.68 64.74 13.00
C LEU A 7 42.06 65.37 14.24
N ILE A 8 42.24 66.68 14.39
CA ILE A 8 41.65 67.46 15.47
C ILE A 8 40.91 68.63 14.83
N ALA A 9 39.65 68.82 15.20
CA ALA A 9 38.87 70.00 14.87
C ALA A 9 38.40 70.67 16.16
N ILE A 10 38.64 71.98 16.27
CA ILE A 10 38.24 72.79 17.42
C ILE A 10 37.27 73.85 16.93
N GLY A 11 36.00 73.72 17.31
CA GLY A 11 34.97 74.70 17.02
C GLY A 11 35.04 75.87 17.99
N LEU A 12 35.00 77.10 17.47
CA LEU A 12 35.05 78.32 18.26
C LEU A 12 33.67 78.99 18.33
N ASN A 13 33.51 79.90 19.29
CA ASN A 13 32.28 80.67 19.48
C ASN A 13 32.00 81.69 18.35
N ASN A 14 32.99 81.98 17.51
CA ASN A 14 32.92 82.90 16.37
C ASN A 14 32.74 82.17 15.03
N GLY A 15 32.16 80.97 15.00
CA GLY A 15 31.87 80.21 13.77
C GLY A 15 33.12 79.70 13.02
N SER A 16 34.31 79.89 13.59
CA SER A 16 35.55 79.38 13.03
C SER A 16 35.85 77.97 13.55
N ILE A 17 36.47 77.15 12.71
CA ILE A 17 36.95 75.83 13.08
C ILE A 17 38.45 75.77 12.84
N TYR A 18 39.22 75.47 13.89
CA TYR A 18 40.66 75.25 13.79
C TYR A 18 40.94 73.77 13.58
N CYS A 19 41.55 73.42 12.46
CA CYS A 19 41.84 72.05 12.08
C CYS A 19 43.34 71.76 12.16
N ILE A 20 43.68 70.62 12.76
CA ILE A 20 45.04 70.07 12.82
C ILE A 20 44.98 68.69 12.16
N LYS A 21 45.71 68.51 11.06
CA LYS A 21 45.87 67.24 10.35
C LYS A 21 47.34 66.85 10.37
N GLY A 22 47.66 65.74 11.02
CA GLY A 22 49.04 65.31 11.23
C GLY A 22 49.27 63.84 10.88
N ASP A 23 50.37 63.53 10.19
CA ASP A 23 50.94 62.18 10.19
C ASP A 23 51.90 62.09 11.37
N ILE A 24 51.50 61.38 12.43
CA ILE A 24 52.29 61.28 13.67
C ILE A 24 53.62 60.58 13.40
N ALA A 25 53.63 59.55 12.55
CA ALA A 25 54.81 58.75 12.28
C ALA A 25 55.87 59.51 11.47
N ARG A 26 55.44 60.50 10.66
CA ARG A 26 56.32 61.31 9.81
C ARG A 26 56.52 62.75 10.32
N GLU A 27 55.98 63.08 11.49
CA GLU A 27 56.00 64.42 12.11
C GLU A 27 55.48 65.55 11.18
N ARG A 28 54.61 65.22 10.22
CA ARG A 28 54.06 66.20 9.27
C ARG A 28 52.73 66.71 9.77
N ILE A 29 52.71 67.91 10.37
CA ILE A 29 51.50 68.54 10.91
C ILE A 29 51.11 69.74 10.05
N THR A 30 49.88 69.73 9.55
CA THR A 30 49.26 70.84 8.84
C THR A 30 48.17 71.46 9.70
N ARG A 31 48.11 72.79 9.72
CA ARG A 31 47.12 73.56 10.50
C ARG A 31 46.43 74.54 9.56
N PHE A 32 45.10 74.55 9.59
CA PHE A 32 44.30 75.43 8.74
C PHE A 32 42.99 75.79 9.44
N LYS A 33 42.32 76.83 8.94
CA LYS A 33 41.10 77.37 9.50
C LYS A 33 39.96 77.22 8.50
N LEU A 34 38.81 76.76 8.97
CA LEU A 34 37.55 76.76 8.22
C LEU A 34 36.59 77.77 8.85
N GLN A 35 35.60 78.22 8.09
CA GLN A 35 34.62 79.21 8.55
C GLN A 35 33.22 78.85 8.08
N VAL A 36 32.28 78.81 9.03
CA VAL A 36 30.85 78.65 8.77
C VAL A 36 30.24 80.05 8.76
N GLU A 37 29.84 80.52 7.58
CA GLU A 37 29.19 81.83 7.41
C GLU A 37 27.69 81.62 7.18
N ASN A 38 26.86 82.32 7.95
CA ASN A 38 25.41 82.34 7.77
C ASN A 38 25.03 83.15 6.52
N HIS A 39 24.10 82.63 5.72
CA HIS A 39 23.67 83.26 4.46
C HIS A 39 22.78 84.50 4.66
N SER A 40 22.11 84.65 5.81
CA SER A 40 21.11 85.70 6.05
C SER A 40 21.64 86.88 6.87
N ASP A 41 22.58 86.65 7.77
CA ASP A 41 23.23 87.67 8.59
C ASP A 41 24.71 87.33 8.68
N LYS A 42 25.60 88.31 8.47
CA LYS A 42 27.05 88.16 8.71
C LYS A 42 27.39 88.00 10.20
N THR A 43 26.46 87.50 11.01
CA THR A 43 26.66 87.18 12.41
C THR A 43 27.27 85.78 12.51
N LEU A 44 28.48 85.76 13.06
CA LEU A 44 29.20 84.53 13.35
C LEU A 44 28.55 83.86 14.56
N SER A 45 28.00 82.66 14.36
CA SER A 45 27.39 81.85 15.41
C SER A 45 28.37 80.80 15.93
N SER A 46 28.26 80.42 17.21
CA SER A 46 29.12 79.40 17.81
C SER A 46 29.00 78.05 17.10
N ILE A 47 30.13 77.34 16.98
CA ILE A 47 30.13 75.94 16.56
C ILE A 47 29.60 75.11 17.73
N THR A 48 28.46 74.43 17.54
CA THR A 48 27.77 73.63 18.56
C THR A 48 27.98 72.13 18.39
N GLY A 49 28.47 71.71 17.22
CA GLY A 49 28.71 70.31 16.91
C GLY A 49 29.70 70.11 15.77
N LEU A 50 30.50 69.04 15.86
CA LEU A 50 31.48 68.64 14.85
C LEU A 50 31.45 67.11 14.71
N GLY A 51 31.68 66.61 13.50
CA GLY A 51 31.75 65.17 13.23
C GLY A 51 32.61 64.88 12.01
N PHE A 52 33.61 64.01 12.16
CA PHE A 52 34.42 63.56 11.03
C PHE A 52 33.76 62.37 10.35
N LYS A 53 33.77 62.39 9.00
CA LYS A 53 33.48 61.23 8.15
C LYS A 53 34.71 60.91 7.34
N VAL A 54 35.13 59.65 7.40
CA VAL A 54 36.25 59.12 6.61
C VAL A 54 35.71 57.98 5.75
N ASP A 55 35.73 58.16 4.44
CA ASP A 55 35.31 57.14 3.48
C ASP A 55 36.42 56.89 2.45
N GLY A 56 37.14 55.79 2.63
CA GLY A 56 38.35 55.47 1.88
C GLY A 56 39.42 56.54 2.07
N GLN A 57 39.78 57.23 0.98
CA GLN A 57 40.67 58.37 1.06
C GLN A 57 39.94 59.66 1.44
N THR A 58 38.63 59.75 1.21
CA THR A 58 37.85 60.98 1.40
C THR A 58 37.65 61.30 2.89
N LEU A 59 37.82 62.56 3.25
CA LEU A 59 37.82 63.11 4.60
C LEU A 59 36.94 64.34 4.57
N GLN A 60 35.88 64.27 5.35
CA GLN A 60 34.88 65.32 5.42
C GLN A 60 34.61 65.67 6.88
N LEU A 61 34.23 66.92 7.11
CA LEU A 61 33.92 67.44 8.44
C LEU A 61 32.52 68.07 8.42
N PHE A 62 31.60 67.47 9.15
CA PHE A 62 30.33 68.09 9.50
C PHE A 62 30.58 69.15 10.57
N ALA A 63 29.92 70.29 10.41
CA ALA A 63 29.95 71.40 11.35
C ALA A 63 28.56 71.97 11.53
N VAL A 64 28.18 72.19 12.78
CA VAL A 64 26.86 72.69 13.16
C VAL A 64 27.00 73.98 13.93
N THR A 65 26.13 74.92 13.60
CA THR A 65 25.84 76.10 14.41
C THR A 65 24.38 76.02 14.87
N PRO A 66 23.87 76.93 15.72
CA PRO A 66 22.43 76.98 16.03
C PRO A 66 21.52 77.20 14.80
N SER A 67 22.07 77.73 13.72
CA SER A 67 21.34 78.17 12.52
C SER A 67 21.72 77.43 11.24
N SER A 68 22.68 76.50 11.25
CA SER A 68 23.08 75.82 10.01
C SER A 68 23.79 74.50 10.26
N VAL A 69 23.74 73.63 9.24
CA VAL A 69 24.53 72.41 9.12
C VAL A 69 25.37 72.53 7.86
N SER A 70 26.68 72.44 7.99
CA SER A 70 27.62 72.54 6.88
C SER A 70 28.52 71.31 6.82
N LEU A 71 28.90 70.93 5.61
CA LEU A 71 29.87 69.89 5.31
C LEU A 71 31.08 70.51 4.63
N PHE A 72 32.27 70.18 5.12
CA PHE A 72 33.55 70.56 4.51
C PHE A 72 34.21 69.34 3.90
N SER A 73 34.49 69.39 2.59
CA SER A 73 35.33 68.41 1.90
C SER A 73 36.80 68.81 2.04
N LEU A 74 37.56 68.06 2.84
CA LEU A 74 38.95 68.40 3.17
C LEU A 74 39.97 67.87 2.14
N HIS A 75 39.49 67.28 1.04
CA HIS A 75 40.32 66.85 -0.09
C HIS A 75 40.55 67.95 -1.10
N ASP A 76 39.59 68.86 -1.21
CA ASP A 76 39.71 70.02 -2.07
C ASP A 76 40.70 71.02 -1.47
N GLN A 77 41.50 71.68 -2.31
CA GLN A 77 42.34 72.81 -1.90
C GLN A 77 41.94 74.06 -2.70
N PRO A 78 41.30 75.07 -2.07
CA PRO A 78 40.90 75.13 -0.66
C PRO A 78 39.73 74.17 -0.34
N PRO A 79 39.52 73.79 0.94
CA PRO A 79 38.42 72.92 1.34
C PRO A 79 37.07 73.47 0.91
N ARG A 80 36.29 72.64 0.20
CA ARG A 80 34.98 73.03 -0.31
C ARG A 80 33.93 72.96 0.80
N ARG A 81 33.11 74.00 0.92
CA ARG A 81 31.96 74.03 1.84
C ARG A 81 30.67 73.75 1.07
N GLN A 82 29.79 72.97 1.68
CA GLN A 82 28.40 72.77 1.27
C GLN A 82 27.50 72.97 2.49
N THR A 83 26.45 73.79 2.38
CA THR A 83 25.44 73.92 3.43
C THR A 83 24.36 72.87 3.19
N LEU A 84 24.15 71.99 4.17
CA LEU A 84 23.20 70.87 4.11
C LEU A 84 21.82 71.24 4.66
N ASP A 85 21.75 72.11 5.67
CA ASP A 85 20.50 72.62 6.25
C ASP A 85 20.72 74.05 6.81
N GLN A 86 19.66 74.86 6.80
CA GLN A 86 19.58 76.21 7.35
C GLN A 86 18.99 76.23 8.77
N ILE A 87 18.87 75.06 9.39
CA ILE A 87 18.45 74.90 10.79
C ILE A 87 19.52 74.09 11.51
N GLY A 88 19.96 74.56 12.66
CA GLY A 88 21.04 73.95 13.41
C GLY A 88 20.59 73.14 14.63
N CYS A 89 21.45 73.10 15.64
CA CYS A 89 21.10 72.61 16.97
C CYS A 89 21.95 73.26 18.08
N GLY A 90 21.51 73.06 19.33
CA GLY A 90 22.26 73.43 20.53
C GLY A 90 23.49 72.54 20.75
N ILE A 91 24.27 72.90 21.78
CA ILE A 91 25.46 72.16 22.20
C ILE A 91 25.07 70.74 22.62
N ASN A 92 25.97 69.77 22.42
CA ASN A 92 25.84 68.37 22.84
C ASN A 92 24.67 67.58 22.21
N SER A 93 24.00 68.15 21.20
CA SER A 93 22.87 67.51 20.52
C SER A 93 23.28 66.86 19.20
N VAL A 94 24.55 66.44 19.07
CA VAL A 94 25.09 65.83 17.85
C VAL A 94 25.80 64.52 18.16
N ALA A 95 25.79 63.59 17.21
CA ALA A 95 26.53 62.33 17.27
C ALA A 95 26.91 61.84 15.86
N MET A 96 27.81 60.85 15.79
CA MET A 96 28.11 60.10 14.56
C MET A 96 27.58 58.68 14.69
N SER A 97 26.89 58.16 13.67
CA SER A 97 26.52 56.74 13.60
C SER A 97 27.73 55.87 13.26
N ASP A 98 27.62 54.57 13.50
CA ASP A 98 28.57 53.55 13.03
C ASP A 98 28.62 53.44 11.50
N ARG A 99 27.60 53.95 10.79
CA ARG A 99 27.58 54.12 9.33
C ARG A 99 28.16 55.45 8.84
N SER A 100 28.77 56.22 9.74
CA SER A 100 29.28 57.56 9.46
C SER A 100 28.21 58.54 8.96
N GLU A 101 26.97 58.39 9.42
CA GLU A 101 25.92 59.40 9.26
C GLU A 101 26.01 60.38 10.43
N PHE A 102 25.81 61.65 10.15
CA PHE A 102 25.85 62.69 11.17
C PHE A 102 24.46 62.93 11.74
N ILE A 103 24.32 62.84 13.06
CA ILE A 103 23.04 62.85 13.76
C ILE A 103 22.87 64.17 14.48
N ILE A 104 21.71 64.80 14.34
CA ILE A 104 21.36 66.06 15.00
C ILE A 104 20.02 65.92 15.73
N GLY A 105 20.03 66.16 17.04
CA GLY A 105 18.82 66.26 17.84
C GLY A 105 18.25 67.67 17.87
N ARG A 106 16.98 67.80 17.50
CA ARG A 106 16.18 69.00 17.68
C ARG A 106 14.97 68.70 18.58
N PRO A 107 14.27 69.72 19.11
CA PRO A 107 13.12 69.50 19.98
C PRO A 107 12.04 68.59 19.39
N GLU A 108 11.81 68.67 18.07
CA GLU A 108 10.77 67.94 17.36
C GLU A 108 11.19 66.54 16.89
N ALA A 109 12.48 66.34 16.58
CA ALA A 109 12.96 65.12 15.95
C ALA A 109 14.49 64.98 16.03
N VAL A 110 14.97 63.77 15.73
CA VAL A 110 16.38 63.50 15.44
C VAL A 110 16.55 63.31 13.93
N TYR A 111 17.51 64.02 13.34
CA TYR A 111 17.78 64.06 11.91
C TYR A 111 19.12 63.42 11.60
N PHE A 112 19.16 62.62 10.52
CA PHE A 112 20.39 62.03 9.99
C PHE A 112 20.83 62.83 8.77
N TYR A 113 22.13 63.02 8.62
CA TYR A 113 22.75 63.74 7.52
C TYR A 113 23.82 62.87 6.88
N GLU A 114 23.79 62.86 5.56
CA GLU A 114 24.81 62.28 4.70
C GLU A 114 25.50 63.37 3.89
N VAL A 115 26.38 62.97 2.98
CA VAL A 115 27.13 63.89 2.11
C VAL A 115 26.20 64.66 1.19
N ASP A 116 25.14 63.99 0.72
CA ASP A 116 24.20 64.54 -0.26
C ASP A 116 23.13 65.43 0.38
N GLY A 117 23.02 65.44 1.71
CA GLY A 117 22.05 66.28 2.43
C GLY A 117 21.38 65.58 3.60
N ARG A 118 20.16 66.04 3.90
CA ARG A 118 19.33 65.53 4.98
C ARG A 118 18.72 64.17 4.60
N GLY A 119 19.04 63.15 5.39
CA GLY A 119 18.50 61.81 5.30
C GLY A 119 17.26 61.61 6.19
N PRO A 120 17.04 60.38 6.70
CA PRO A 120 15.84 60.06 7.47
C PRO A 120 15.76 60.83 8.79
N CYS A 121 14.55 60.97 9.32
CA CYS A 121 14.31 61.59 10.61
C CYS A 121 13.34 60.80 11.48
N TRP A 122 13.54 60.87 12.79
CA TRP A 122 12.73 60.20 13.78
C TRP A 122 12.07 61.24 14.68
N ALA A 123 10.76 61.37 14.55
CA ALA A 123 9.97 62.37 15.26
C ALA A 123 9.65 61.90 16.68
N PHE A 124 10.09 62.66 17.67
CA PHE A 124 9.68 62.51 19.07
C PHE A 124 9.98 63.82 19.79
N GLU A 125 9.01 64.32 20.55
CA GLU A 125 9.07 65.64 21.17
C GLU A 125 9.98 65.69 22.40
N GLY A 126 10.41 66.90 22.75
CA GLY A 126 11.14 67.21 23.98
C GLY A 126 12.54 67.77 23.70
N GLU A 127 13.06 68.56 24.63
CA GLU A 127 14.35 69.22 24.45
C GLU A 127 15.49 68.19 24.55
N LYS A 128 16.19 67.94 23.45
CA LYS A 128 17.32 67.01 23.40
C LYS A 128 18.54 67.70 24.03
N LYS A 129 18.93 67.27 25.22
CA LYS A 129 20.10 67.82 25.93
C LYS A 129 21.39 67.14 25.51
N LEU A 130 21.33 65.82 25.33
CA LEU A 130 22.44 64.99 24.88
C LEU A 130 21.94 63.99 23.85
N VAL A 131 22.69 63.86 22.76
CA VAL A 131 22.48 62.83 21.73
C VAL A 131 23.76 62.02 21.60
N GLY A 132 23.62 60.70 21.46
CA GLY A 132 24.73 59.78 21.31
C GLY A 132 24.36 58.60 20.47
N TRP A 133 25.37 57.85 20.05
CA TRP A 133 25.19 56.63 19.29
C TRP A 133 26.10 55.55 19.84
N PHE A 134 25.54 54.38 20.10
CA PHE A 134 26.31 53.25 20.62
C PHE A 134 25.74 51.94 20.12
N ARG A 135 26.55 51.15 19.39
CA ARG A 135 26.21 49.80 18.89
C ARG A 135 24.85 49.73 18.17
N GLY A 136 24.58 50.68 17.28
CA GLY A 136 23.31 50.76 16.56
C GLY A 136 22.12 51.34 17.36
N TYR A 137 22.30 51.72 18.62
CA TYR A 137 21.28 52.41 19.41
C TYR A 137 21.48 53.91 19.39
N LEU A 138 20.37 54.64 19.24
CA LEU A 138 20.32 56.08 19.45
C LEU A 138 20.09 56.37 20.93
N LEU A 139 21.01 57.12 21.53
CA LEU A 139 20.96 57.52 22.93
C LEU A 139 20.47 58.97 23.00
N CYS A 140 19.47 59.24 23.85
CA CYS A 140 18.95 60.59 24.01
C CYS A 140 18.66 60.89 25.49
N VAL A 141 19.17 62.01 25.98
CA VAL A 141 18.69 62.63 27.22
C VAL A 141 17.71 63.73 26.84
N ILE A 142 16.45 63.55 27.20
CA ILE A 142 15.35 64.46 26.88
C ILE A 142 14.90 65.16 28.15
N ALA A 143 14.93 66.49 28.14
CA ALA A 143 14.34 67.30 29.19
C ALA A 143 12.87 67.60 28.86
N ASP A 144 11.99 67.30 29.81
CA ASP A 144 10.60 67.72 29.74
C ASP A 144 10.49 69.18 30.17
N GLN A 145 10.08 70.05 29.25
CA GLN A 145 9.92 71.49 29.49
C GLN A 145 8.86 71.82 30.54
N ARG A 146 7.87 70.93 30.75
CA ARG A 146 6.78 71.17 31.72
C ARG A 146 7.18 70.80 33.14
N THR A 147 7.91 69.71 33.31
CA THR A 147 8.22 69.16 34.64
C THR A 147 9.67 69.37 35.07
N GLY A 148 10.55 69.79 34.15
CA GLY A 148 11.99 69.90 34.40
C GLY A 148 12.69 68.55 34.59
N LYS A 149 11.99 67.44 34.37
CA LYS A 149 12.53 66.09 34.54
C LYS A 149 13.35 65.69 33.32
N HIS A 150 14.47 65.01 33.56
CA HIS A 150 15.28 64.43 32.51
C HIS A 150 14.97 62.94 32.37
N THR A 151 14.78 62.49 31.14
CA THR A 151 14.60 61.08 30.81
C THR A 151 15.71 60.65 29.87
N PHE A 152 16.35 59.53 30.20
CA PHE A 152 17.32 58.90 29.33
C PHE A 152 16.64 57.75 28.58
N ASN A 153 16.66 57.84 27.25
CA ASN A 153 16.07 56.86 26.35
C ASN A 153 17.13 56.24 25.45
N ILE A 154 17.08 54.91 25.34
CA ILE A 154 17.84 54.12 24.37
C ILE A 154 16.85 53.64 23.32
N TYR A 155 17.01 54.12 22.08
CA TYR A 155 16.15 53.77 20.97
C TYR A 155 16.82 52.75 20.05
N ASP A 156 16.13 51.66 19.79
CA ASP A 156 16.40 50.75 18.68
C ASP A 156 15.55 51.20 17.49
N LEU A 157 16.16 52.00 16.62
CA LEU A 157 15.49 52.55 15.44
C LEU A 157 15.13 51.45 14.43
N LYS A 158 15.93 50.38 14.38
CA LYS A 158 15.74 49.28 13.43
C LYS A 158 14.48 48.47 13.76
N ASN A 159 14.28 48.18 15.05
CA ASN A 159 13.10 47.47 15.54
C ASN A 159 11.96 48.40 15.98
N ARG A 160 12.14 49.73 15.88
CA ARG A 160 11.18 50.76 16.31
C ARG A 160 10.77 50.62 17.79
N LEU A 161 11.74 50.37 18.66
CA LEU A 161 11.51 50.12 20.08
C LEU A 161 12.30 51.08 20.96
N ILE A 162 11.74 51.37 22.14
CA ILE A 162 12.49 51.95 23.25
C ILE A 162 13.09 50.80 24.04
N ALA A 163 14.38 50.53 23.83
CA ALA A 163 15.09 49.44 24.49
C ALA A 163 15.22 49.69 26.00
N HIS A 164 15.39 50.95 26.39
CA HIS A 164 15.44 51.36 27.80
C HIS A 164 14.96 52.80 27.95
N SER A 165 14.25 53.07 29.06
CA SER A 165 13.81 54.41 29.45
C SER A 165 13.94 54.53 30.96
N ALA A 166 14.70 55.52 31.42
CA ALA A 166 14.89 55.79 32.84
C ALA A 166 14.79 57.27 33.16
N LEU A 167 14.16 57.59 34.29
CA LEU A 167 14.22 58.94 34.85
C LEU A 167 15.62 59.17 35.42
N VAL A 168 16.26 60.25 34.99
CA VAL A 168 17.62 60.62 35.41
C VAL A 168 17.64 62.05 35.95
N LYS A 169 18.69 62.37 36.71
CA LYS A 169 19.00 63.77 37.05
C LYS A 169 19.59 64.48 35.83
N GLU A 170 19.90 65.75 35.97
CA GLU A 170 20.59 66.50 34.92
C GLU A 170 21.96 65.87 34.60
N VAL A 171 22.13 65.47 33.34
CA VAL A 171 23.32 64.76 32.86
C VAL A 171 24.33 65.77 32.33
N SER A 172 25.57 65.73 32.85
CA SER A 172 26.69 66.57 32.38
C SER A 172 27.42 65.94 31.21
N HIS A 173 27.69 64.62 31.28
CA HIS A 173 28.41 63.89 30.23
C HIS A 173 27.79 62.52 30.00
N MET A 174 27.83 62.08 28.74
CA MET A 174 27.47 60.73 28.31
C MET A 174 28.68 60.10 27.65
N LEU A 175 29.13 58.99 28.21
CA LEU A 175 30.27 58.20 27.75
C LEU A 175 29.77 56.79 27.40
N TYR A 176 30.48 56.10 26.51
CA TYR A 176 30.12 54.74 26.12
C TYR A 176 31.36 53.84 25.95
N GLU A 177 32.16 53.80 27.03
CA GLU A 177 33.42 53.07 27.11
C GLU A 177 33.27 51.69 27.77
N TRP A 178 34.23 50.79 27.49
CA TRP A 178 34.27 49.43 28.07
C TRP A 178 33.01 48.59 27.82
N GLY A 179 32.28 48.89 26.75
CA GLY A 179 31.05 48.18 26.40
C GLY A 179 29.81 48.62 27.20
N ASN A 180 29.91 49.68 28.02
CA ASN A 180 28.81 50.18 28.84
C ASN A 180 28.50 51.63 28.51
N ILE A 181 27.24 52.04 28.70
CA ILE A 181 26.85 53.45 28.65
C ILE A 181 26.97 54.02 30.06
N ILE A 182 27.74 55.10 30.22
CA ILE A 182 28.00 55.76 31.49
C ILE A 182 27.47 57.20 31.41
N LEU A 183 26.49 57.51 32.24
CA LEU A 183 25.99 58.88 32.41
C LEU A 183 26.61 59.48 33.66
N ILE A 184 27.24 60.64 33.53
CA ILE A 184 27.75 61.44 34.65
C ILE A 184 26.76 62.58 34.88
N MET A 185 26.21 62.66 36.07
CA MET A 185 25.24 63.68 36.46
C MET A 185 25.94 64.96 36.93
N THR A 186 25.22 66.08 37.00
CA THR A 186 25.77 67.36 37.51
C THR A 186 26.15 67.30 38.99
N ASP A 187 25.49 66.43 39.77
CA ASP A 187 25.81 66.16 41.18
C ASP A 187 26.99 65.18 41.36
N LYS A 188 27.69 64.83 40.27
CA LYS A 188 28.81 63.87 40.22
C LYS A 188 28.43 62.41 40.49
N SER A 189 27.14 62.09 40.62
CA SER A 189 26.69 60.69 40.60
C SER A 189 26.82 60.11 39.20
N THR A 190 26.96 58.79 39.10
CA THR A 190 27.11 58.09 37.82
C THR A 190 26.10 56.96 37.70
N LEU A 191 25.57 56.78 36.48
CA LEU A 191 24.71 55.66 36.12
C LEU A 191 25.40 54.85 35.03
N CYS A 192 25.65 53.57 35.31
CA CYS A 192 26.25 52.63 34.36
C CYS A 192 25.18 51.66 33.85
N ILE A 193 25.06 51.56 32.53
CA ILE A 193 24.07 50.72 31.84
C ILE A 193 24.82 49.75 30.95
N GLY A 194 24.73 48.46 31.28
CA GLY A 194 25.27 47.36 30.51
C GLY A 194 24.20 46.69 29.66
N GLU A 195 24.59 46.27 28.46
CA GLU A 195 23.73 45.49 27.57
C GLU A 195 23.59 44.05 28.08
N LYS A 196 22.35 43.55 28.17
CA LYS A 196 22.09 42.15 28.54
C LYS A 196 22.51 41.19 27.44
N ASP A 197 22.83 39.95 27.84
CA ASP A 197 23.09 38.84 26.93
C ASP A 197 21.85 38.48 26.08
N MET A 198 22.07 37.72 25.01
CA MET A 198 21.05 37.38 24.01
C MET A 198 19.92 36.52 24.60
N GLU A 199 20.24 35.56 25.46
CA GLU A 199 19.26 34.66 26.09
C GLU A 199 18.31 35.45 27.00
N SER A 200 18.86 36.31 27.86
CA SER A 200 18.08 37.23 28.69
C SER A 200 17.19 38.16 27.88
N LYS A 201 17.66 38.67 26.72
CA LYS A 201 16.86 39.51 25.82
C LYS A 201 15.69 38.75 25.23
N LEU A 202 15.95 37.55 24.70
CA LEU A 202 14.91 36.68 24.13
C LEU A 202 13.85 36.33 25.16
N ASP A 203 14.25 35.95 26.38
CA ASP A 203 13.31 35.64 27.47
C ASP A 203 12.42 36.83 27.85
N MET A 204 12.97 38.04 27.89
CA MET A 204 12.17 39.24 28.12
C MET A 204 11.17 39.51 26.98
N LEU A 205 11.58 39.28 25.73
CA LEU A 205 10.71 39.45 24.55
C LEU A 205 9.59 38.40 24.53
N PHE A 206 9.90 37.14 24.85
CA PHE A 206 8.93 36.05 24.96
C PHE A 206 7.90 36.33 26.05
N LYS A 207 8.34 36.78 27.24
CA LYS A 207 7.42 37.17 28.34
C LYS A 207 6.46 38.31 27.94
N LYS A 208 6.87 39.17 27.02
CA LYS A 208 6.05 40.29 26.50
C LYS A 208 5.31 39.95 25.21
N ASN A 209 5.40 38.71 24.71
CA ASN A 209 4.84 38.27 23.43
C ASN A 209 5.35 39.06 22.19
N LEU A 210 6.56 39.62 22.26
CA LEU A 210 7.18 40.40 21.17
C LEU A 210 8.04 39.52 20.25
N TYR A 211 7.41 38.54 19.61
CA TYR A 211 8.12 37.52 18.81
C TYR A 211 8.71 38.04 17.50
N THR A 212 8.05 38.97 16.81
CA THR A 212 8.56 39.57 15.56
C THR A 212 9.89 40.30 15.80
N VAL A 213 9.98 40.99 16.94
CA VAL A 213 11.20 41.65 17.41
C VAL A 213 12.27 40.63 17.74
N ALA A 214 11.90 39.53 18.40
CA ALA A 214 12.84 38.45 18.71
C ALA A 214 13.45 37.85 17.44
N ILE A 215 12.64 37.62 16.40
CA ILE A 215 13.13 37.15 15.09
C ILE A 215 14.11 38.14 14.47
N ASN A 216 13.76 39.43 14.42
CA ASN A 216 14.64 40.47 13.87
C ASN A 216 15.96 40.61 14.64
N LEU A 217 15.92 40.42 15.97
CA LEU A 217 17.09 40.46 16.84
C LEU A 217 18.05 39.32 16.50
N VAL A 218 17.53 38.09 16.39
CA VAL A 218 18.29 36.88 16.06
C VAL A 218 18.90 36.96 14.66
N GLN A 219 18.13 37.47 13.68
CA GLN A 219 18.60 37.68 12.31
C GLN A 219 19.68 38.78 12.23
N THR A 220 19.51 39.89 12.96
CA THR A 220 20.47 41.00 12.92
C THR A 220 21.80 40.62 13.59
N GLN A 221 21.76 39.83 14.64
CA GLN A 221 22.97 39.38 15.35
C GLN A 221 23.63 38.14 14.73
N GLN A 222 23.13 37.66 13.58
CA GLN A 222 23.61 36.44 12.90
C GLN A 222 23.72 35.25 13.86
N ALA A 223 22.69 35.04 14.67
CA ALA A 223 22.65 33.87 15.52
C ALA A 223 22.61 32.58 14.67
N ASP A 224 22.94 31.47 15.30
CA ASP A 224 22.90 30.15 14.70
C ASP A 224 21.49 29.75 14.23
N ALA A 225 21.45 28.86 13.24
CA ALA A 225 20.20 28.39 12.65
C ALA A 225 19.31 27.65 13.68
N ALA A 226 19.91 27.03 14.70
CA ALA A 226 19.18 26.36 15.77
C ALA A 226 18.50 27.36 16.71
N ALA A 227 19.20 28.40 17.19
CA ALA A 227 18.56 29.47 17.96
C ALA A 227 17.44 30.19 17.18
N THR A 228 17.64 30.41 15.88
CA THR A 228 16.60 30.98 15.01
C THR A 228 15.37 30.09 14.92
N SER A 229 15.59 28.79 14.75
CA SER A 229 14.52 27.81 14.67
C SER A 229 13.76 27.68 16.00
N GLU A 230 14.43 27.83 17.14
CA GLU A 230 13.79 27.81 18.46
C GLU A 230 12.90 29.04 18.70
N VAL A 231 13.31 30.22 18.25
CA VAL A 231 12.49 31.44 18.29
C VAL A 231 11.25 31.29 17.42
N LEU A 232 11.42 30.78 16.18
CA LEU A 232 10.32 30.51 15.25
C LEU A 232 9.37 29.43 15.80
N ARG A 233 9.88 28.39 16.45
CA ARG A 233 9.08 27.36 17.11
C ARG A 233 8.22 27.96 18.23
N LYS A 234 8.82 28.75 19.13
CA LYS A 234 8.08 29.44 20.21
C LYS A 234 7.04 30.41 19.66
N TYR A 235 7.33 31.09 18.55
CA TYR A 235 6.38 31.97 17.90
C TYR A 235 5.21 31.20 17.27
N GLY A 236 5.51 30.11 16.54
CA GLY A 236 4.51 29.19 15.99
C GLY A 236 3.62 28.59 17.07
N ASP A 237 4.19 28.20 18.22
CA ASP A 237 3.44 27.67 19.37
C ASP A 237 2.46 28.71 19.94
N HIS A 238 2.90 29.96 20.09
CA HIS A 238 2.04 31.06 20.52
C HIS A 238 0.91 31.31 19.51
N LEU A 239 1.21 31.40 18.20
CA LEU A 239 0.19 31.59 17.17
C LEU A 239 -0.82 30.43 17.13
N TYR A 240 -0.33 29.20 17.27
CA TYR A 240 -1.16 28.00 17.34
C TYR A 240 -2.12 28.06 18.55
N SER A 241 -1.65 28.49 19.72
CA SER A 241 -2.51 28.69 20.90
C SER A 241 -3.54 29.80 20.74
N LYS A 242 -3.28 30.79 19.86
CA LYS A 242 -4.23 31.83 19.46
C LYS A 242 -5.22 31.38 18.38
N GLN A 243 -5.13 30.13 17.92
CA GLN A 243 -5.92 29.57 16.82
C GLN A 243 -5.63 30.19 15.45
N ASP A 244 -4.49 30.88 15.31
CA ASP A 244 -4.01 31.39 14.02
C ASP A 244 -3.11 30.34 13.37
N TYR A 245 -3.75 29.33 12.76
CA TYR A 245 -3.09 28.12 12.29
C TYR A 245 -2.27 28.30 11.01
N ASP A 246 -2.67 29.25 10.16
CA ASP A 246 -2.02 29.48 8.86
C ASP A 246 -0.69 30.21 9.06
N GLU A 247 -0.71 31.27 9.86
CA GLU A 247 0.50 31.99 10.24
C GLU A 247 1.41 31.11 11.11
N ALA A 248 0.85 30.32 12.04
CA ALA A 248 1.64 29.35 12.79
C ALA A 248 2.37 28.37 11.86
N MET A 249 1.67 27.87 10.83
CA MET A 249 2.26 26.95 9.87
C MET A 249 3.36 27.61 9.03
N ALA A 250 3.18 28.86 8.61
CA ALA A 250 4.23 29.62 7.91
C ALA A 250 5.52 29.69 8.73
N GLN A 251 5.41 29.86 10.06
CA GLN A 251 6.59 29.84 10.93
C GLN A 251 7.23 28.45 11.05
N TYR A 252 6.42 27.38 11.17
CA TYR A 252 6.93 26.00 11.23
C TYR A 252 7.60 25.56 9.91
N ILE A 253 7.14 26.03 8.75
CA ILE A 253 7.80 25.75 7.47
C ILE A 253 9.23 26.31 7.44
N ASN A 254 9.45 27.45 8.08
CA ASN A 254 10.78 28.06 8.18
C ASN A 254 11.73 27.31 9.12
N THR A 255 11.21 26.43 10.00
CA THR A 255 12.04 25.60 10.90
C THR A 255 12.43 24.24 10.30
N ILE A 256 11.95 23.91 9.09
CA ILE A 256 12.29 22.66 8.40
C ILE A 256 13.81 22.57 8.19
N GLY A 257 14.39 21.47 8.66
CA GLY A 257 15.83 21.17 8.61
C GLY A 257 16.54 21.29 9.96
N GLN A 258 15.90 21.90 10.95
CA GLN A 258 16.41 22.00 12.33
C GLN A 258 15.42 21.42 13.34
N LEU A 259 14.12 21.66 13.14
CA LEU A 259 13.06 21.09 13.98
C LEU A 259 12.61 19.74 13.42
N GLU A 260 12.47 18.76 14.32
CA GLU A 260 11.91 17.44 14.01
C GLU A 260 10.48 17.54 13.45
N PRO A 261 10.21 17.03 12.22
CA PRO A 261 8.89 17.10 11.59
C PRO A 261 7.75 16.52 12.44
N SER A 262 8.04 15.47 13.20
CA SER A 262 7.09 14.82 14.11
C SER A 262 6.41 15.79 15.09
N TYR A 263 7.13 16.82 15.54
CA TYR A 263 6.59 17.84 16.44
C TYR A 263 5.42 18.62 15.81
N VAL A 264 5.61 19.05 14.55
CA VAL A 264 4.61 19.82 13.81
C VAL A 264 3.48 18.90 13.36
N ILE A 265 3.81 17.71 12.84
CA ILE A 265 2.82 16.74 12.37
C ILE A 265 1.85 16.37 13.51
N GLN A 266 2.35 16.09 14.72
CA GLN A 266 1.49 15.76 15.86
C GLN A 266 0.49 16.87 16.22
N LYS A 267 0.86 18.13 16.03
CA LYS A 267 -0.03 19.28 16.29
C LYS A 267 -1.10 19.47 15.21
N PHE A 268 -0.84 19.07 13.97
CA PHE A 268 -1.72 19.32 12.83
C PHE A 268 -2.41 18.07 12.26
N LEU A 269 -2.41 16.94 12.99
CA LEU A 269 -3.09 15.69 12.61
C LEU A 269 -4.62 15.76 12.59
N ASP A 270 -5.23 16.82 13.15
CA ASP A 270 -6.67 17.03 13.13
C ASP A 270 -7.19 17.17 11.68
N ALA A 271 -8.28 16.46 11.37
CA ALA A 271 -8.93 16.50 10.06
C ALA A 271 -9.36 17.91 9.64
N GLN A 272 -9.66 18.81 10.58
CA GLN A 272 -10.02 20.20 10.27
C GLN A 272 -8.85 21.01 9.70
N ARG A 273 -7.60 20.57 9.91
CA ARG A 273 -6.37 21.30 9.57
C ARG A 273 -5.50 20.57 8.54
N ILE A 274 -6.12 19.65 7.82
CA ILE A 274 -5.46 18.82 6.83
C ILE A 274 -4.76 19.65 5.74
N TYR A 275 -5.28 20.83 5.37
CA TYR A 275 -4.62 21.76 4.43
C TYR A 275 -3.26 22.25 4.95
N ASN A 276 -3.17 22.61 6.23
CA ASN A 276 -1.94 23.13 6.82
C ASN A 276 -0.91 22.01 6.95
N LEU A 277 -1.34 20.82 7.36
CA LEU A 277 -0.49 19.63 7.37
C LEU A 277 0.01 19.27 5.96
N THR A 278 -0.86 19.36 4.95
CA THR A 278 -0.50 19.09 3.55
C THR A 278 0.56 20.07 3.08
N ASN A 279 0.39 21.38 3.31
CA ASN A 279 1.38 22.41 2.95
C ASN A 279 2.73 22.16 3.63
N TYR A 280 2.73 21.78 4.91
CA TYR A 280 3.97 21.43 5.62
C TYR A 280 4.69 20.23 4.97
N LEU A 281 3.96 19.16 4.68
CA LEU A 281 4.50 17.95 4.06
C LEU A 281 4.97 18.19 2.63
N GLU A 282 4.27 19.02 1.85
CA GLU A 282 4.71 19.47 0.51
C GLU A 282 6.05 20.22 0.61
N LYS A 283 6.16 21.21 1.50
CA LYS A 283 7.42 21.95 1.73
C LYS A 283 8.55 21.07 2.26
N LEU A 284 8.23 20.03 3.04
CA LEU A 284 9.20 19.04 3.49
C LEU A 284 9.74 18.20 2.32
N HIS A 285 8.88 17.85 1.36
CA HIS A 285 9.28 17.14 0.14
C HIS A 285 10.10 18.04 -0.81
N GLU A 286 9.71 19.31 -1.00
CA GLU A 286 10.47 20.27 -1.80
C GLU A 286 11.91 20.43 -1.31
N LYS A 287 12.13 20.34 0.01
CA LYS A 287 13.46 20.40 0.64
C LYS A 287 14.21 19.05 0.65
N GLY A 288 13.59 17.97 0.18
CA GLY A 288 14.21 16.63 0.13
C GLY A 288 14.44 15.96 1.49
N LEU A 289 13.75 16.41 2.54
CA LEU A 289 13.89 15.91 3.92
C LEU A 289 12.73 14.99 4.34
N ALA A 290 11.89 14.58 3.39
CA ALA A 290 10.75 13.71 3.65
C ALA A 290 11.17 12.24 3.76
N SER A 291 10.61 11.53 4.74
CA SER A 291 10.77 10.09 4.91
C SER A 291 9.67 9.33 4.16
N LYS A 292 9.79 7.99 4.08
CA LYS A 292 8.73 7.14 3.52
C LYS A 292 7.40 7.33 4.26
N ASP A 293 7.42 7.47 5.58
CA ASP A 293 6.23 7.72 6.41
C ASP A 293 5.59 9.08 6.13
N HIS A 294 6.41 10.14 5.96
CA HIS A 294 5.91 11.47 5.59
C HIS A 294 5.25 11.47 4.21
N THR A 295 5.81 10.68 3.29
CA THR A 295 5.30 10.48 1.92
C THR A 295 3.95 9.78 1.94
N THR A 296 3.81 8.73 2.75
CA THR A 296 2.53 8.02 2.97
C THR A 296 1.49 8.93 3.64
N LEU A 297 1.87 9.74 4.63
CA LEU A 297 0.96 10.67 5.27
C LEU A 297 0.46 11.75 4.30
N LEU A 298 1.33 12.26 3.42
CA LEU A 298 0.96 13.22 2.38
C LEU A 298 -0.06 12.60 1.40
N LEU A 299 0.15 11.34 0.98
CA LEU A 299 -0.80 10.61 0.16
C LEU A 299 -2.17 10.48 0.85
N ASN A 300 -2.19 10.17 2.15
CA ASN A 300 -3.41 10.11 2.96
C ASN A 300 -4.10 11.48 3.04
N CYS A 301 -3.32 12.56 3.01
CA CYS A 301 -3.88 13.91 2.99
C CYS A 301 -4.55 14.22 1.64
N TYR A 302 -3.89 13.93 0.50
CA TYR A 302 -4.47 14.15 -0.83
C TYR A 302 -5.76 13.37 -1.05
N THR A 303 -5.79 12.10 -0.66
CA THR A 303 -6.98 11.25 -0.80
C THR A 303 -8.17 11.77 0.02
N LYS A 304 -7.94 12.26 1.24
CA LYS A 304 -8.97 12.89 2.08
C LYS A 304 -9.42 14.26 1.56
N LEU A 305 -8.51 15.06 1.00
CA LEU A 305 -8.82 16.35 0.39
C LEU A 305 -9.54 16.22 -0.95
N LYS A 306 -9.54 15.02 -1.55
CA LYS A 306 -10.05 14.75 -2.91
C LYS A 306 -9.36 15.59 -3.99
N ASP A 307 -8.08 15.92 -3.77
CA ASP A 307 -7.27 16.61 -4.75
C ASP A 307 -6.67 15.60 -5.74
N VAL A 308 -7.44 15.32 -6.79
CA VAL A 308 -7.12 14.29 -7.80
C VAL A 308 -5.94 14.72 -8.68
N GLU A 309 -5.76 16.01 -8.92
CA GLU A 309 -4.66 16.50 -9.76
C GLU A 309 -3.32 16.34 -9.06
N LYS A 310 -3.22 16.77 -7.80
CA LYS A 310 -1.99 16.58 -7.00
C LYS A 310 -1.71 15.11 -6.77
N LEU A 311 -2.72 14.29 -6.51
CA LEU A 311 -2.56 12.85 -6.36
C LEU A 311 -2.00 12.20 -7.64
N ASN A 312 -2.52 12.60 -8.82
CA ASN A 312 -2.02 12.12 -10.10
C ASN A 312 -0.57 12.54 -10.34
N LEU A 313 -0.24 13.81 -10.14
CA LEU A 313 1.13 14.30 -10.27
C LEU A 313 2.08 13.56 -9.32
N PHE A 314 1.64 13.32 -8.09
CA PHE A 314 2.44 12.62 -7.10
C PHE A 314 2.72 11.17 -7.48
N ILE A 315 1.69 10.42 -7.89
CA ILE A 315 1.80 8.99 -8.25
C ILE A 315 2.48 8.79 -9.61
N ARG A 316 2.19 9.66 -10.59
CA ARG A 316 2.67 9.54 -11.98
C ARG A 316 3.98 10.28 -12.24
N SER A 317 4.47 11.11 -11.32
CA SER A 317 5.77 11.78 -11.50
C SER A 317 6.85 10.77 -11.90
N GLU A 318 7.44 11.01 -13.07
CA GLU A 318 8.35 10.09 -13.76
C GLU A 318 9.75 10.02 -13.10
N ASP A 319 10.00 10.85 -12.09
CA ASP A 319 11.32 11.06 -11.47
C ASP A 319 11.79 9.95 -10.50
N SER A 320 11.10 8.81 -10.44
CA SER A 320 11.50 7.68 -9.59
C SER A 320 11.77 6.45 -10.44
N ILE A 321 12.89 6.48 -11.15
CA ILE A 321 13.56 5.30 -11.69
C ILE A 321 14.00 4.46 -10.47
N GLY A 322 13.20 3.46 -10.10
CA GLY A 322 13.66 2.32 -9.29
C GLY A 322 13.04 2.11 -7.91
N GLU A 323 12.54 3.12 -7.21
CA GLU A 323 11.89 2.94 -5.89
C GLU A 323 10.74 3.93 -5.69
N LEU A 324 9.55 3.41 -5.34
CA LEU A 324 8.45 4.24 -4.86
C LEU A 324 8.84 4.83 -3.49
N LYS A 325 8.79 6.16 -3.36
CA LYS A 325 9.21 6.87 -2.13
C LYS A 325 8.25 6.72 -0.95
N PHE A 326 7.19 5.94 -1.09
CA PHE A 326 6.17 5.69 -0.08
C PHE A 326 5.97 4.19 0.15
N ASP A 327 5.29 3.86 1.24
CA ASP A 327 4.85 2.51 1.50
C ASP A 327 3.76 2.11 0.49
N VAL A 328 4.13 1.22 -0.44
CA VAL A 328 3.28 0.71 -1.52
C VAL A 328 2.01 0.07 -0.97
N GLU A 329 2.10 -0.72 0.09
CA GLU A 329 0.96 -1.48 0.60
C GLU A 329 -0.07 -0.53 1.23
N THR A 330 0.41 0.39 2.07
CA THR A 330 -0.45 1.42 2.67
C THR A 330 -1.06 2.31 1.58
N ALA A 331 -0.28 2.70 0.56
CA ALA A 331 -0.78 3.51 -0.54
C ALA A 331 -1.91 2.84 -1.33
N ILE A 332 -1.76 1.55 -1.66
CA ILE A 332 -2.79 0.77 -2.34
C ILE A 332 -4.06 0.70 -1.49
N ARG A 333 -3.93 0.36 -0.20
CA ARG A 333 -5.08 0.24 0.73
C ARG A 333 -5.83 1.56 0.86
N VAL A 334 -5.12 2.68 1.01
CA VAL A 334 -5.73 4.01 1.18
C VAL A 334 -6.44 4.44 -0.10
N CYS A 335 -5.77 4.32 -1.26
CA CYS A 335 -6.39 4.65 -2.55
C CYS A 335 -7.64 3.80 -2.80
N ARG A 336 -7.58 2.49 -2.51
CA ARG A 336 -8.73 1.58 -2.62
C ARG A 336 -9.88 1.98 -1.69
N SER A 337 -9.59 2.28 -0.42
CA SER A 337 -10.61 2.69 0.57
C SER A 337 -11.29 4.03 0.24
N ALA A 338 -10.59 4.90 -0.49
CA ALA A 338 -11.08 6.20 -0.93
C ALA A 338 -11.72 6.16 -2.34
N ASN A 339 -11.96 4.95 -2.89
CA ASN A 339 -12.52 4.69 -4.22
C ASN A 339 -11.67 5.17 -5.41
N TYR A 340 -10.36 5.38 -5.23
CA TYR A 340 -9.41 5.69 -6.31
C TYR A 340 -8.79 4.41 -6.89
N HIS A 341 -9.64 3.50 -7.40
CA HIS A 341 -9.23 2.16 -7.86
C HIS A 341 -8.19 2.21 -8.98
N GLU A 342 -8.31 3.12 -9.95
CA GLU A 342 -7.32 3.28 -11.04
C GLU A 342 -5.93 3.67 -10.53
N HIS A 343 -5.87 4.52 -9.50
CA HIS A 343 -4.60 4.98 -8.92
C HIS A 343 -3.95 3.85 -8.10
N ALA A 344 -4.76 3.12 -7.32
CA ALA A 344 -4.32 1.93 -6.60
C ALA A 344 -3.79 0.85 -7.56
N MET A 345 -4.49 0.64 -8.67
CA MET A 345 -4.11 -0.29 -9.74
C MET A 345 -2.78 0.10 -10.38
N TYR A 346 -2.59 1.39 -10.71
CA TYR A 346 -1.32 1.89 -11.25
C TYR A 346 -0.15 1.67 -10.29
N VAL A 347 -0.33 2.00 -9.00
CA VAL A 347 0.69 1.78 -7.96
C VAL A 347 1.03 0.29 -7.82
N ALA A 348 0.03 -0.59 -7.79
CA ALA A 348 0.22 -2.04 -7.68
C ALA A 348 1.01 -2.61 -8.88
N LYS A 349 0.66 -2.18 -10.10
CA LYS A 349 1.34 -2.59 -11.34
C LYS A 349 2.80 -2.14 -11.36
N LYS A 350 3.07 -0.87 -11.03
CA LYS A 350 4.42 -0.30 -11.02
C LYS A 350 5.31 -0.93 -9.94
N ALA A 351 4.73 -1.33 -8.81
CA ALA A 351 5.46 -1.97 -7.71
C ALA A 351 5.65 -3.49 -7.85
N GLY A 352 5.11 -4.12 -8.91
CA GLY A 352 5.14 -5.57 -9.09
C GLY A 352 4.34 -6.33 -8.03
N ARG A 353 3.30 -5.72 -7.45
CA ARG A 353 2.40 -6.37 -6.47
C ARG A 353 1.21 -6.99 -7.20
N HIS A 354 1.43 -8.14 -7.82
CA HIS A 354 0.46 -8.83 -8.69
C HIS A 354 -0.85 -9.20 -7.98
N GLU A 355 -0.78 -9.69 -6.74
CA GLU A 355 -1.93 -10.06 -5.91
C GLU A 355 -2.89 -8.86 -5.74
N TRP A 356 -2.37 -7.70 -5.32
CA TRP A 356 -3.16 -6.49 -5.14
C TRP A 356 -3.73 -5.96 -6.46
N TYR A 357 -2.96 -6.01 -7.54
CA TYR A 357 -3.43 -5.58 -8.87
C TYR A 357 -4.64 -6.40 -9.32
N LEU A 358 -4.55 -7.73 -9.23
CA LEU A 358 -5.62 -8.65 -9.61
C LEU A 358 -6.82 -8.53 -8.68
N LYS A 359 -6.60 -8.37 -7.37
CA LYS A 359 -7.67 -8.16 -6.40
C LYS A 359 -8.53 -6.94 -6.74
N ILE A 360 -7.89 -5.82 -7.10
CA ILE A 360 -8.60 -4.59 -7.49
C ILE A 360 -9.37 -4.81 -8.80
N LEU A 361 -8.76 -5.45 -9.80
CA LEU A 361 -9.42 -5.72 -11.08
C LEU A 361 -10.65 -6.63 -10.93
N LEU A 362 -10.55 -7.66 -10.10
CA LEU A 362 -11.58 -8.70 -9.97
C LEU A 362 -12.70 -8.33 -9.00
N GLU A 363 -12.37 -7.77 -7.82
CA GLU A 363 -13.35 -7.45 -6.79
C GLU A 363 -13.97 -6.06 -6.96
N ASP A 364 -13.19 -5.05 -7.35
CA ASP A 364 -13.66 -3.66 -7.38
C ASP A 364 -14.10 -3.20 -8.77
N LEU A 365 -13.30 -3.51 -9.81
CA LEU A 365 -13.54 -3.02 -11.18
C LEU A 365 -14.34 -3.99 -12.05
N GLY A 366 -14.37 -5.28 -11.70
CA GLY A 366 -15.03 -6.33 -12.49
C GLY A 366 -14.44 -6.50 -13.90
N ASN A 367 -13.20 -6.09 -14.14
CA ASN A 367 -12.56 -6.17 -15.45
C ASN A 367 -11.80 -7.50 -15.61
N TYR A 368 -12.55 -8.58 -15.85
CA TYR A 368 -12.01 -9.94 -15.93
C TYR A 368 -11.10 -10.18 -17.14
N GLU A 369 -11.30 -9.43 -18.24
CA GLU A 369 -10.51 -9.59 -19.47
C GLU A 369 -9.06 -9.12 -19.26
N GLU A 370 -8.89 -7.91 -18.71
CA GLU A 370 -7.57 -7.39 -18.38
C GLU A 370 -6.87 -8.24 -17.31
N ALA A 371 -7.62 -8.78 -16.34
CA ALA A 371 -7.06 -9.69 -15.33
C ALA A 371 -6.49 -10.96 -15.96
N LEU A 372 -7.19 -11.57 -16.93
CA LEU A 372 -6.74 -12.78 -17.63
C LEU A 372 -5.54 -12.50 -18.55
N GLU A 373 -5.53 -11.36 -19.25
CA GLU A 373 -4.38 -10.91 -20.04
C GLU A 373 -3.15 -10.71 -19.14
N TYR A 374 -3.35 -10.08 -17.98
CA TYR A 374 -2.28 -9.85 -17.02
C TYR A 374 -1.73 -11.18 -16.46
N ILE A 375 -2.59 -12.09 -16.01
CA ILE A 375 -2.18 -13.43 -15.54
C ILE A 375 -1.40 -14.18 -16.63
N SER A 376 -1.84 -14.08 -17.88
CA SER A 376 -1.17 -14.70 -19.04
C SER A 376 0.22 -14.15 -19.33
N SER A 377 0.53 -12.94 -18.84
CA SER A 377 1.84 -12.28 -18.96
C SER A 377 2.79 -12.56 -17.79
N LEU A 378 2.29 -13.12 -16.68
CA LEU A 378 3.10 -13.47 -15.51
C LEU A 378 3.90 -14.76 -15.73
N GLU A 379 4.95 -14.94 -14.92
CA GLU A 379 5.67 -16.21 -14.84
C GLU A 379 4.77 -17.35 -14.36
N SER A 380 5.00 -18.57 -14.85
CA SER A 380 4.15 -19.75 -14.60
C SER A 380 3.91 -20.03 -13.11
N SER A 381 4.89 -19.75 -12.24
CA SER A 381 4.77 -19.92 -10.78
C SER A 381 3.77 -18.92 -10.16
N GLN A 382 3.86 -17.64 -10.53
CA GLN A 382 2.99 -16.57 -10.06
C GLN A 382 1.58 -16.69 -10.65
N ALA A 383 1.47 -17.04 -11.93
CA ALA A 383 0.20 -17.34 -12.58
C ALA A 383 -0.53 -18.52 -11.90
N GLY A 384 0.20 -19.57 -11.52
CA GLY A 384 -0.37 -20.70 -10.78
C GLY A 384 -0.93 -20.31 -9.40
N MET A 385 -0.19 -19.53 -8.61
CA MET A 385 -0.65 -19.08 -7.29
C MET A 385 -1.87 -18.16 -7.39
N THR A 386 -1.83 -17.19 -8.31
CA THR A 386 -2.93 -16.23 -8.50
C THR A 386 -4.21 -16.91 -8.99
N ILE A 387 -4.12 -17.92 -9.86
CA ILE A 387 -5.30 -18.69 -10.29
C ILE A 387 -5.83 -19.58 -9.15
N LYS A 388 -5.00 -20.11 -8.26
CA LYS A 388 -5.50 -20.85 -7.08
C LYS A 388 -6.36 -19.96 -6.18
N GLU A 389 -5.98 -18.70 -6.02
CA GLU A 389 -6.69 -17.75 -5.16
C GLU A 389 -7.95 -17.18 -5.84
N TYR A 390 -7.83 -16.71 -7.08
CA TYR A 390 -8.88 -15.98 -7.78
C TYR A 390 -9.64 -16.78 -8.83
N GLY A 391 -9.24 -18.03 -9.08
CA GLY A 391 -9.79 -18.87 -10.14
C GLY A 391 -11.27 -19.12 -10.02
N LYS A 392 -11.82 -19.15 -8.80
CA LYS A 392 -13.27 -19.35 -8.57
C LYS A 392 -14.09 -18.26 -9.25
N ILE A 393 -13.69 -17.01 -9.07
CA ILE A 393 -14.32 -15.82 -9.66
C ILE A 393 -14.14 -15.84 -11.19
N LEU A 394 -12.94 -16.19 -11.65
CA LEU A 394 -12.64 -16.25 -13.08
C LEU A 394 -13.43 -17.33 -13.83
N ILE A 395 -13.64 -18.51 -13.21
CA ILE A 395 -14.48 -19.57 -13.79
C ILE A 395 -15.96 -19.18 -13.82
N GLU A 396 -16.43 -18.45 -12.80
CA GLU A 396 -17.82 -17.98 -12.75
C GLU A 396 -18.15 -17.03 -13.91
N HIS A 397 -17.23 -16.13 -14.28
CA HIS A 397 -17.46 -15.14 -15.33
C HIS A 397 -16.91 -15.48 -16.72
N LYS A 398 -15.72 -16.10 -16.80
CA LYS A 398 -14.97 -16.38 -18.05
C LYS A 398 -14.35 -17.79 -18.03
N PRO A 399 -15.17 -18.85 -18.08
CA PRO A 399 -14.70 -20.23 -17.92
C PRO A 399 -13.77 -20.69 -19.04
N SER A 400 -14.08 -20.36 -20.30
CA SER A 400 -13.31 -20.82 -21.46
C SER A 400 -11.85 -20.35 -21.46
N GLU A 401 -11.65 -19.07 -21.21
CA GLU A 401 -10.35 -18.39 -21.20
C GLU A 401 -9.53 -18.85 -20.00
N THR A 402 -10.16 -18.97 -18.82
CA THR A 402 -9.51 -19.47 -17.60
C THR A 402 -9.03 -20.92 -17.77
N ILE A 403 -9.84 -21.78 -18.38
CA ILE A 403 -9.45 -23.17 -18.70
C ILE A 403 -8.26 -23.20 -19.65
N GLN A 404 -8.19 -22.31 -20.65
CA GLN A 404 -7.04 -22.24 -21.55
C GLN A 404 -5.74 -21.89 -20.81
N ILE A 405 -5.79 -20.96 -19.85
CA ILE A 405 -4.63 -20.61 -19.02
C ILE A 405 -4.22 -21.79 -18.13
N LEU A 406 -5.17 -22.45 -17.47
CA LEU A 406 -4.91 -23.65 -16.67
C LEU A 406 -4.25 -24.77 -17.48
N ILE A 407 -4.74 -25.03 -18.70
CA ILE A 407 -4.12 -25.99 -19.62
C ILE A 407 -2.68 -25.58 -19.93
N ARG A 408 -2.44 -24.30 -20.25
CA ARG A 408 -1.09 -23.79 -20.55
C ARG A 408 -0.13 -23.97 -19.36
N LEU A 409 -0.60 -23.74 -18.13
CA LEU A 409 0.19 -23.94 -16.91
C LEU A 409 0.54 -25.41 -16.66
N CYS A 410 -0.36 -26.34 -17.00
CA CYS A 410 -0.14 -27.77 -16.80
C CYS A 410 0.57 -28.49 -17.99
N THR A 411 0.74 -27.84 -19.15
CA THR A 411 1.23 -28.51 -20.40
C THR A 411 2.54 -27.96 -20.99
N ASP A 412 3.22 -27.04 -20.31
CA ASP A 412 4.51 -26.46 -20.73
C ASP A 412 4.51 -25.85 -22.15
N GLU A 413 3.37 -25.34 -22.63
CA GLU A 413 3.33 -24.55 -23.86
C GLU A 413 3.90 -23.12 -23.67
N GLY A 414 4.46 -22.86 -22.48
CA GLY A 414 4.63 -21.52 -21.92
C GLY A 414 6.05 -21.03 -21.69
N ASP A 415 7.13 -21.69 -22.12
CA ASP A 415 8.46 -21.05 -22.06
C ASP A 415 9.47 -21.56 -23.11
N LYS A 416 9.41 -21.00 -24.32
CA LYS A 416 10.50 -21.07 -25.31
C LYS A 416 11.38 -19.82 -25.33
N ARG A 417 11.41 -19.02 -24.25
CA ARG A 417 12.24 -17.81 -24.15
C ARG A 417 13.14 -17.85 -22.92
N GLY A 418 14.16 -18.70 -22.96
CA GLY A 418 15.24 -18.62 -21.98
C GLY A 418 15.87 -19.96 -21.60
N ARG A 419 16.33 -20.76 -22.58
CA ARG A 419 17.27 -21.85 -22.26
C ARG A 419 18.61 -21.24 -21.85
N SER A 420 18.73 -20.93 -20.56
CA SER A 420 20.00 -20.75 -19.88
C SER A 420 20.25 -22.02 -19.07
N ASN A 421 21.39 -22.66 -19.32
CA ASN A 421 21.83 -23.89 -18.68
C ASN A 421 21.66 -23.87 -17.14
N GLY A 422 20.90 -24.84 -16.60
CA GLY A 422 20.80 -25.08 -15.16
C GLY A 422 19.83 -26.23 -14.85
N VAL A 423 20.28 -27.17 -14.02
CA VAL A 423 19.58 -28.41 -13.63
C VAL A 423 18.41 -28.10 -12.69
N TYR A 424 17.31 -27.56 -13.22
CA TYR A 424 16.02 -27.49 -12.52
C TYR A 424 14.93 -28.01 -13.47
N VAL A 425 14.43 -29.22 -13.19
CA VAL A 425 13.17 -29.69 -13.77
C VAL A 425 12.08 -28.78 -13.17
N SER A 426 11.52 -27.86 -13.95
CA SER A 426 10.34 -27.12 -13.51
C SER A 426 9.20 -28.12 -13.32
N MET A 427 8.87 -28.47 -12.08
CA MET A 427 7.69 -29.28 -11.79
C MET A 427 6.46 -28.48 -12.18
N LEU A 428 5.82 -28.85 -13.28
CA LEU A 428 4.55 -28.28 -13.71
C LEU A 428 3.49 -28.56 -12.63
N PRO A 429 2.61 -27.61 -12.31
CA PRO A 429 1.54 -27.83 -11.35
C PRO A 429 0.59 -28.92 -11.84
N SER A 430 0.18 -29.81 -10.93
CA SER A 430 -0.77 -30.88 -11.24
C SER A 430 -2.17 -30.28 -11.50
N PRO A 431 -2.93 -30.80 -12.48
CA PRO A 431 -4.33 -30.43 -12.67
C PRO A 431 -5.19 -30.62 -11.42
N VAL A 432 -4.83 -31.61 -10.58
CA VAL A 432 -5.52 -31.94 -9.33
C VAL A 432 -5.46 -30.78 -8.33
N ASP A 433 -4.40 -29.97 -8.37
CA ASP A 433 -4.24 -28.82 -7.48
C ASP A 433 -5.31 -27.73 -7.69
N PHE A 434 -5.97 -27.74 -8.85
CA PHE A 434 -6.92 -26.71 -9.28
C PHE A 434 -8.38 -27.17 -9.15
N LEU A 435 -8.65 -28.41 -8.72
CA LEU A 435 -10.02 -28.94 -8.64
C LEU A 435 -10.94 -28.07 -7.76
N SER A 436 -10.40 -27.53 -6.66
CA SER A 436 -11.12 -26.69 -5.70
C SER A 436 -11.64 -25.38 -6.29
N ILE A 437 -11.15 -24.97 -7.46
CA ILE A 437 -11.65 -23.80 -8.19
C ILE A 437 -13.04 -24.06 -8.77
N PHE A 438 -13.35 -25.31 -9.11
CA PHE A 438 -14.55 -25.68 -9.85
C PHE A 438 -15.70 -26.17 -8.96
N VAL A 439 -15.68 -25.86 -7.65
CA VAL A 439 -16.65 -26.36 -6.65
C VAL A 439 -18.11 -26.17 -7.09
N HIS A 440 -18.42 -25.06 -7.75
CA HIS A 440 -19.78 -24.75 -8.23
C HIS A 440 -19.94 -24.89 -9.74
N HIS A 441 -18.91 -25.37 -10.45
CA HIS A 441 -18.85 -25.42 -11.92
C HIS A 441 -18.37 -26.77 -12.46
N PRO A 442 -19.13 -27.87 -12.22
CA PRO A 442 -18.74 -29.23 -12.62
C PRO A 442 -18.62 -29.43 -14.13
N HIS A 443 -19.39 -28.69 -14.93
CA HIS A 443 -19.25 -28.72 -16.40
C HIS A 443 -17.90 -28.14 -16.87
N SER A 444 -17.46 -27.04 -16.26
CA SER A 444 -16.17 -26.42 -16.54
C SER A 444 -15.02 -27.30 -16.07
N LEU A 445 -15.19 -28.02 -14.95
CA LEU A 445 -14.23 -29.03 -14.48
C LEU A 445 -14.08 -30.18 -15.48
N MET A 446 -15.20 -30.70 -15.96
CA MET A 446 -15.22 -31.76 -16.96
C MET A 446 -14.52 -31.32 -18.26
N ASP A 447 -14.81 -30.12 -18.76
CA ASP A 447 -14.15 -29.56 -19.96
C ASP A 447 -12.63 -29.36 -19.75
N PHE A 448 -12.21 -28.89 -18.57
CA PHE A 448 -10.79 -28.77 -18.22
C PHE A 448 -10.06 -30.11 -18.25
N LEU A 449 -10.59 -31.12 -17.55
CA LEU A 449 -9.97 -32.44 -17.47
C LEU A 449 -10.00 -33.16 -18.83
N GLU A 450 -11.10 -33.09 -19.59
CA GLU A 450 -11.18 -33.66 -20.94
C GLU A 450 -10.13 -33.05 -21.87
N LYS A 451 -9.99 -31.72 -21.89
CA LYS A 451 -8.99 -31.03 -22.70
C LYS A 451 -7.56 -31.36 -22.26
N TYR A 452 -7.32 -31.49 -20.95
CA TYR A 452 -6.03 -31.87 -20.42
C TYR A 452 -5.63 -33.29 -20.84
N THR A 453 -6.49 -34.29 -20.65
CA THR A 453 -6.23 -35.69 -21.02
C THR A 453 -6.08 -35.88 -22.53
N ASN A 454 -6.75 -35.07 -23.35
CA ASN A 454 -6.54 -35.07 -24.80
C ASN A 454 -5.13 -34.60 -25.20
N LYS A 455 -4.51 -33.71 -24.41
CA LYS A 455 -3.16 -33.19 -24.66
C LYS A 455 -2.06 -34.02 -23.99
N VAL A 456 -2.28 -34.49 -22.77
CA VAL A 456 -1.29 -35.22 -21.95
C VAL A 456 -1.78 -36.64 -21.72
N LYS A 457 -1.06 -37.61 -22.28
CA LYS A 457 -1.42 -39.03 -22.17
C LYS A 457 -0.80 -39.73 -20.96
N ASP A 458 0.40 -39.31 -20.55
CA ASP A 458 1.18 -39.96 -19.49
C ASP A 458 1.33 -39.03 -18.27
N SER A 459 0.20 -38.66 -17.66
CA SER A 459 0.23 -37.80 -16.47
C SER A 459 0.50 -38.62 -15.19
N PRO A 460 1.34 -38.15 -14.26
CA PRO A 460 1.54 -38.81 -12.97
C PRO A 460 0.26 -38.84 -12.11
N ALA A 461 -0.66 -37.90 -12.33
CA ALA A 461 -1.95 -37.82 -11.63
C ALA A 461 -3.11 -38.45 -12.42
N GLN A 462 -2.81 -39.37 -13.36
CA GLN A 462 -3.81 -39.92 -14.28
C GLN A 462 -4.92 -40.68 -13.55
N VAL A 463 -4.60 -41.37 -12.45
CA VAL A 463 -5.56 -42.15 -11.66
C VAL A 463 -6.57 -41.22 -10.99
N GLU A 464 -6.11 -40.13 -10.37
CA GLU A 464 -6.95 -39.15 -9.68
C GLU A 464 -7.82 -38.35 -10.66
N ILE A 465 -7.26 -37.97 -11.81
CA ILE A 465 -8.00 -37.34 -12.91
C ILE A 465 -9.10 -38.29 -13.39
N ASN A 466 -8.76 -39.59 -13.55
CA ASN A 466 -9.70 -40.58 -14.03
C ASN A 466 -10.83 -40.83 -13.03
N ASN A 467 -10.53 -40.94 -11.75
CA ASN A 467 -11.51 -41.07 -10.68
C ASN A 467 -12.49 -39.88 -10.68
N THR A 468 -11.96 -38.67 -10.78
CA THR A 468 -12.77 -37.44 -10.82
C THR A 468 -13.65 -37.37 -12.06
N LEU A 469 -13.13 -37.73 -13.24
CA LEU A 469 -13.90 -37.80 -14.48
C LEU A 469 -14.99 -38.89 -14.42
N LEU A 470 -14.69 -40.07 -13.87
CA LEU A 470 -15.68 -41.12 -13.68
C LEU A 470 -16.82 -40.67 -12.76
N GLU A 471 -16.50 -39.98 -11.66
CA GLU A 471 -17.51 -39.38 -10.77
C GLU A 471 -18.40 -38.39 -11.54
N LEU A 472 -17.81 -37.49 -12.35
CA LEU A 472 -18.56 -36.53 -13.17
C LEU A 472 -19.39 -37.18 -14.29
N TYR A 473 -18.90 -38.27 -14.91
CA TYR A 473 -19.60 -38.97 -15.98
C TYR A 473 -20.77 -39.83 -15.47
N ILE A 474 -20.58 -40.51 -14.34
CA ILE A 474 -21.54 -41.49 -13.81
C ILE A 474 -22.62 -40.81 -12.96
N SER A 475 -22.30 -39.70 -12.28
CA SER A 475 -23.22 -39.01 -11.37
C SER A 475 -24.52 -38.55 -12.04
N ASN A 476 -25.64 -38.83 -11.37
CA ASN A 476 -26.99 -38.48 -11.83
C ASN A 476 -27.25 -36.98 -11.78
N GLU A 477 -26.78 -36.34 -10.71
CA GLU A 477 -26.75 -34.89 -10.56
C GLU A 477 -25.30 -34.42 -10.54
N LEU A 478 -25.01 -33.32 -11.24
CA LEU A 478 -23.68 -32.73 -11.28
C LEU A 478 -23.47 -31.90 -10.00
N ASN A 479 -23.16 -32.59 -8.92
CA ASN A 479 -22.64 -31.99 -7.69
C ASN A 479 -21.10 -32.14 -7.67
N PHE A 480 -20.41 -31.35 -6.86
CA PHE A 480 -18.94 -31.38 -6.83
C PHE A 480 -18.41 -32.78 -6.42
N PRO A 481 -17.30 -33.27 -6.99
CA PRO A 481 -16.73 -34.57 -6.68
C PRO A 481 -16.39 -34.69 -5.18
N SER A 482 -17.04 -35.62 -4.48
CA SER A 482 -16.90 -35.80 -3.03
C SER A 482 -15.55 -36.43 -2.65
N VAL A 483 -14.86 -37.05 -3.62
CA VAL A 483 -13.65 -37.86 -3.39
C VAL A 483 -12.38 -37.04 -3.27
N SER A 484 -12.38 -35.77 -3.69
CA SER A 484 -11.15 -34.95 -3.74
C SER A 484 -10.69 -34.36 -2.38
N GLN A 485 -11.32 -34.72 -1.26
CA GLN A 485 -10.94 -34.25 0.09
C GLN A 485 -10.17 -35.27 0.95
N SER A 486 -9.96 -36.51 0.51
CA SER A 486 -9.31 -37.54 1.32
C SER A 486 -7.79 -37.58 1.16
N ASN A 487 -7.09 -36.55 1.65
CA ASN A 487 -5.65 -36.62 1.88
C ASN A 487 -5.24 -36.24 3.32
N GLU A 488 -6.15 -36.37 4.28
CA GLU A 488 -5.83 -36.48 5.70
C GLU A 488 -6.47 -37.76 6.26
N GLY A 489 -5.71 -38.49 7.06
CA GLY A 489 -5.90 -39.92 7.33
C GLY A 489 -7.19 -40.36 8.03
N ALA A 490 -7.47 -41.64 7.84
CA ALA A 490 -8.24 -42.58 8.67
C ALA A 490 -9.45 -42.04 9.45
N ASP A 491 -10.65 -42.44 9.03
CA ASP A 491 -11.57 -43.24 9.86
C ASP A 491 -12.86 -43.52 9.09
N TYR A 492 -12.91 -44.68 8.41
CA TYR A 492 -14.16 -45.30 8.03
C TYR A 492 -14.79 -45.87 9.29
N LEU A 493 -15.75 -45.16 9.87
CA LEU A 493 -16.91 -45.65 10.64
C LEU A 493 -17.47 -44.49 11.45
N ASN A 494 -18.49 -43.78 10.93
CA ASN A 494 -19.74 -43.44 11.65
C ASN A 494 -20.57 -42.34 10.96
N VAL A 495 -21.87 -42.41 11.26
CA VAL A 495 -22.93 -41.39 11.11
C VAL A 495 -23.60 -41.39 9.72
N ALA A 496 -24.73 -42.06 9.50
CA ALA A 496 -26.08 -41.91 10.09
C ALA A 496 -26.85 -40.63 9.68
N SER A 497 -28.00 -40.85 9.05
CA SER A 497 -29.24 -40.08 9.16
C SER A 497 -29.20 -38.55 8.93
N GLY A 498 -29.41 -38.15 7.67
CA GLY A 498 -29.84 -36.81 7.29
C GLY A 498 -31.24 -36.82 6.70
N LYS A 499 -32.20 -36.22 7.42
CA LYS A 499 -33.62 -36.10 7.08
C LYS A 499 -33.85 -35.34 5.77
N THR A 500 -34.68 -35.91 4.89
CA THR A 500 -35.37 -35.20 3.80
C THR A 500 -36.32 -34.15 4.37
N LEU A 501 -36.02 -32.87 4.12
CA LEU A 501 -36.94 -31.76 4.34
C LEU A 501 -37.75 -31.53 3.05
N ASN A 502 -39.07 -31.71 3.16
CA ASN A 502 -40.04 -31.37 2.13
C ASN A 502 -40.04 -29.86 1.88
N ALA A 503 -39.85 -29.45 0.62
CA ALA A 503 -40.22 -28.12 0.14
C ALA A 503 -41.28 -28.27 -0.97
N SER A 504 -42.41 -27.62 -0.72
CA SER A 504 -43.65 -27.64 -1.47
C SER A 504 -43.50 -27.24 -2.95
N ALA A 505 -43.99 -28.10 -3.84
CA ALA A 505 -44.23 -27.77 -5.24
C ALA A 505 -45.47 -26.88 -5.36
N GLN A 506 -45.30 -25.68 -5.91
CA GLN A 506 -46.37 -24.95 -6.58
C GLN A 506 -46.10 -24.93 -8.09
N THR A 507 -47.20 -25.22 -8.77
CA THR A 507 -47.46 -25.34 -10.20
C THR A 507 -46.80 -24.28 -11.09
N ASN A 508 -46.21 -24.72 -12.22
CA ASN A 508 -46.44 -24.15 -13.55
C ASN A 508 -45.88 -25.10 -14.64
N GLY A 509 -46.78 -25.88 -15.24
CA GLY A 509 -46.48 -26.80 -16.34
C GLY A 509 -46.59 -26.11 -17.70
N THR A 510 -45.54 -26.27 -18.51
CA THR A 510 -45.48 -26.34 -20.00
C THR A 510 -44.09 -26.01 -20.58
N ILE A 511 -43.11 -25.57 -19.77
CA ILE A 511 -41.70 -25.37 -20.17
C ILE A 511 -40.79 -26.54 -19.73
N ALA A 512 -41.31 -27.48 -18.93
CA ALA A 512 -40.54 -28.53 -18.27
C ALA A 512 -40.11 -29.71 -19.18
N ASP A 513 -40.88 -30.03 -20.24
CA ASP A 513 -40.65 -31.25 -21.05
C ASP A 513 -39.46 -31.14 -22.02
N HIS A 514 -39.11 -29.95 -22.50
CA HIS A 514 -37.92 -29.77 -23.35
C HIS A 514 -36.62 -29.82 -22.54
N LYS A 515 -36.61 -29.26 -21.32
CA LYS A 515 -35.43 -29.27 -20.43
C LYS A 515 -35.16 -30.65 -19.82
N SER A 516 -36.19 -31.48 -19.58
CA SER A 516 -36.01 -32.85 -19.09
C SER A 516 -35.36 -33.74 -20.16
N SER A 517 -35.81 -33.62 -21.42
CA SER A 517 -35.27 -34.38 -22.55
C SER A 517 -33.80 -34.03 -22.86
N GLU A 518 -33.42 -32.75 -22.84
CA GLU A 518 -32.01 -32.34 -23.03
C GLU A 518 -31.09 -32.79 -21.89
N LYS A 519 -31.57 -32.71 -20.64
CA LYS A 519 -30.81 -33.18 -19.47
C LYS A 519 -30.62 -34.69 -19.48
N GLU A 520 -31.63 -35.43 -19.92
CA GLU A 520 -31.56 -36.89 -20.06
C GLU A 520 -30.59 -37.30 -21.18
N LYS A 521 -30.63 -36.60 -22.33
CA LYS A 521 -29.66 -36.78 -23.42
C LYS A 521 -28.23 -36.50 -22.97
N GLY A 522 -27.99 -35.38 -22.28
CA GLY A 522 -26.67 -35.05 -21.73
C GLY A 522 -26.17 -36.04 -20.66
N ARG A 523 -27.08 -36.65 -19.90
CA ARG A 523 -26.75 -37.73 -18.95
C ARG A 523 -26.37 -39.02 -19.67
N LEU A 524 -27.08 -39.38 -20.75
CA LEU A 524 -26.75 -40.55 -21.56
C LEU A 524 -25.36 -40.40 -22.21
N GLU A 525 -25.09 -39.25 -22.82
CA GLU A 525 -23.78 -38.93 -23.43
C GLU A 525 -22.63 -39.00 -22.42
N ARG A 526 -22.83 -38.47 -21.20
CA ARG A 526 -21.85 -38.60 -20.11
C ARG A 526 -21.63 -40.05 -19.70
N ARG A 527 -22.68 -40.86 -19.57
CA ARG A 527 -22.57 -42.29 -19.23
C ARG A 527 -21.85 -43.09 -20.31
N GLU A 528 -22.07 -42.77 -21.59
CA GLU A 528 -21.33 -43.36 -22.70
C GLU A 528 -19.84 -43.01 -22.63
N LYS A 529 -19.50 -41.75 -22.32
CA LYS A 529 -18.11 -41.34 -22.06
C LYS A 529 -17.52 -42.11 -20.87
N GLY A 530 -18.26 -42.24 -19.77
CA GLY A 530 -17.87 -43.02 -18.60
C GLY A 530 -17.60 -44.49 -18.93
N LEU A 531 -18.48 -45.14 -19.70
CA LEU A 531 -18.29 -46.53 -20.14
C LEU A 531 -17.06 -46.69 -21.04
N ARG A 532 -16.86 -45.75 -21.96
CA ARG A 532 -15.69 -45.72 -22.85
C ARG A 532 -14.40 -45.60 -22.02
N MET A 533 -14.42 -44.76 -21.00
CA MET A 533 -13.30 -44.53 -20.10
C MET A 533 -12.99 -45.74 -19.24
N LEU A 534 -13.98 -46.39 -18.63
CA LEU A 534 -13.81 -47.66 -17.90
C LEU A 534 -13.13 -48.73 -18.78
N LYS A 535 -13.49 -48.77 -20.07
CA LYS A 535 -12.89 -49.70 -21.04
C LYS A 535 -11.47 -49.30 -21.45
N SER A 536 -11.22 -48.03 -21.76
CA SER A 536 -9.91 -47.56 -22.23
C SER A 536 -8.86 -47.53 -21.13
N ALA A 537 -9.27 -47.24 -19.89
CA ALA A 537 -8.37 -47.18 -18.73
C ALA A 537 -8.14 -48.55 -18.06
N TRP A 538 -8.79 -49.62 -18.54
CA TRP A 538 -8.49 -51.01 -18.19
C TRP A 538 -8.25 -51.88 -19.44
N PRO A 539 -7.12 -51.69 -20.16
CA PRO A 539 -6.74 -52.54 -21.27
C PRO A 539 -6.64 -54.02 -20.86
N PRO A 540 -6.84 -54.97 -21.79
CA PRO A 540 -6.73 -56.40 -21.50
C PRO A 540 -5.32 -56.86 -21.10
N GLU A 541 -4.30 -56.03 -21.32
CA GLU A 541 -2.88 -56.33 -21.08
C GLU A 541 -2.42 -55.91 -19.66
N THR A 542 -3.23 -55.16 -18.90
CA THR A 542 -2.87 -54.61 -17.59
C THR A 542 -3.65 -55.29 -16.46
N GLU A 543 -2.95 -55.71 -15.40
CA GLU A 543 -3.56 -56.34 -14.22
C GLU A 543 -4.45 -55.38 -13.41
N HIS A 544 -4.09 -54.09 -13.38
CA HIS A 544 -4.84 -53.05 -12.66
C HIS A 544 -5.21 -51.88 -13.60
N PRO A 545 -6.41 -51.29 -13.46
CA PRO A 545 -6.81 -50.12 -14.24
C PRO A 545 -6.13 -48.84 -13.75
N LEU A 546 -6.16 -47.81 -14.59
CA LEU A 546 -5.73 -46.45 -14.25
C LEU A 546 -6.83 -45.67 -13.51
N TYR A 547 -7.58 -46.32 -12.62
CA TYR A 547 -8.59 -45.72 -11.74
C TYR A 547 -8.80 -46.64 -10.52
N ASP A 548 -9.41 -46.11 -9.46
CA ASP A 548 -9.76 -46.88 -8.28
C ASP A 548 -11.01 -47.73 -8.56
N VAL A 549 -10.84 -49.06 -8.48
CA VAL A 549 -11.89 -50.03 -8.82
C VAL A 549 -13.02 -50.01 -7.81
N ASP A 550 -12.71 -49.90 -6.52
CA ASP A 550 -13.71 -49.90 -5.46
C ASP A 550 -14.57 -48.63 -5.56
N LEU A 551 -13.92 -47.49 -5.80
CA LEU A 551 -14.62 -46.24 -6.08
C LEU A 551 -15.52 -46.35 -7.32
N ALA A 552 -15.04 -46.95 -8.41
CA ALA A 552 -15.82 -47.11 -9.63
C ALA A 552 -17.08 -47.98 -9.40
N ILE A 553 -16.99 -49.04 -8.59
CA ILE A 553 -18.14 -49.86 -8.20
C ILE A 553 -19.14 -49.02 -7.41
N ILE A 554 -18.69 -48.32 -6.36
CA ILE A 554 -19.53 -47.46 -5.52
C ILE A 554 -20.27 -46.43 -6.38
N LEU A 555 -19.56 -45.74 -7.27
CA LEU A 555 -20.15 -44.74 -8.17
C LEU A 555 -21.22 -45.35 -9.08
N CYS A 556 -20.97 -46.55 -9.63
CA CYS A 556 -21.94 -47.20 -10.51
C CYS A 556 -23.17 -47.71 -9.73
N GLU A 557 -23.01 -48.24 -8.51
CA GLU A 557 -24.12 -48.66 -7.64
C GLU A 557 -24.98 -47.48 -7.21
N MET A 558 -24.37 -46.43 -6.66
CA MET A 558 -25.07 -45.22 -6.18
C MET A 558 -25.89 -44.54 -7.28
N ASN A 559 -25.42 -44.60 -8.53
CA ASN A 559 -26.08 -43.95 -9.65
C ASN A 559 -26.93 -44.90 -10.53
N ALA A 560 -27.08 -46.16 -10.14
CA ALA A 560 -27.78 -47.21 -10.89
C ALA A 560 -27.27 -47.34 -12.34
N PHE A 561 -25.95 -47.33 -12.52
CA PHE A 561 -25.30 -47.48 -13.82
C PHE A 561 -24.92 -48.94 -14.09
N LYS A 562 -25.91 -49.71 -14.58
CA LYS A 562 -25.82 -51.17 -14.77
C LYS A 562 -24.68 -51.59 -15.71
N ASP A 563 -24.54 -50.93 -16.85
CA ASP A 563 -23.54 -51.29 -17.86
C ASP A 563 -22.10 -51.17 -17.33
N GLY A 564 -21.85 -50.20 -16.45
CA GLY A 564 -20.56 -50.03 -15.75
C GLY A 564 -20.31 -51.14 -14.72
N LEU A 565 -21.31 -51.48 -13.90
CA LEU A 565 -21.21 -52.57 -12.91
C LEU A 565 -20.92 -53.92 -13.56
N LEU A 566 -21.68 -54.25 -14.61
CA LEU A 566 -21.52 -55.49 -15.34
C LEU A 566 -20.10 -55.61 -15.93
N TYR A 567 -19.56 -54.51 -16.48
CA TYR A 567 -18.20 -54.48 -16.99
C TYR A 567 -17.15 -54.69 -15.89
N LEU A 568 -17.28 -54.00 -14.76
CA LEU A 568 -16.33 -54.09 -13.64
C LEU A 568 -16.32 -55.49 -13.02
N TYR A 569 -17.49 -56.05 -12.69
CA TYR A 569 -17.59 -57.39 -12.11
C TYR A 569 -17.12 -58.49 -13.07
N GLU A 570 -17.42 -58.37 -14.38
CA GLU A 570 -16.94 -59.31 -15.40
C GLU A 570 -15.41 -59.30 -15.47
N LYS A 571 -14.77 -58.12 -15.42
CA LYS A 571 -13.31 -57.99 -15.41
C LYS A 571 -12.65 -58.51 -14.15
N MET A 572 -13.27 -58.29 -12.98
CA MET A 572 -12.79 -58.79 -11.70
C MET A 572 -13.05 -60.29 -11.48
N LYS A 573 -13.71 -60.97 -12.43
CA LYS A 573 -14.15 -62.36 -12.33
C LYS A 573 -15.12 -62.61 -11.16
N LEU A 574 -15.83 -61.57 -10.74
CA LEU A 574 -16.89 -61.61 -9.72
C LEU A 574 -18.21 -62.04 -10.38
N TYR A 575 -18.24 -63.27 -10.88
CA TYR A 575 -19.33 -63.75 -11.73
C TYR A 575 -20.65 -63.94 -10.96
N LYS A 576 -20.59 -64.18 -9.64
CA LYS A 576 -21.78 -64.34 -8.79
C LYS A 576 -22.52 -63.01 -8.61
N GLU A 577 -21.76 -61.92 -8.51
CA GLU A 577 -22.23 -60.55 -8.39
C GLU A 577 -22.87 -60.07 -9.70
N VAL A 578 -22.28 -60.44 -10.84
CA VAL A 578 -22.91 -60.23 -12.17
C VAL A 578 -24.27 -60.92 -12.24
N VAL A 579 -24.32 -62.19 -11.84
CA VAL A 579 -25.56 -63.00 -11.83
C VAL A 579 -26.60 -62.39 -10.90
N ALA A 580 -26.21 -61.96 -9.70
CA ALA A 580 -27.09 -61.28 -8.75
C ALA A 580 -27.68 -59.99 -9.32
N CYS A 581 -26.91 -59.21 -10.11
CA CYS A 581 -27.39 -57.99 -10.75
C CYS A 581 -28.54 -58.27 -11.76
N TYR A 582 -28.40 -59.32 -12.59
CA TYR A 582 -29.45 -59.75 -13.51
C TYR A 582 -30.68 -60.33 -12.78
N MET A 583 -30.46 -61.09 -11.69
CA MET A 583 -31.53 -61.62 -10.84
C MET A 583 -32.37 -60.50 -10.19
N GLN A 584 -31.72 -59.46 -9.67
CA GLN A 584 -32.42 -58.30 -9.10
C GLN A 584 -33.16 -57.48 -10.16
N ALA A 585 -32.68 -57.48 -11.40
CA ALA A 585 -33.32 -56.78 -12.51
C ALA A 585 -34.48 -57.56 -13.16
N HIS A 586 -34.74 -58.81 -12.76
CA HIS A 586 -35.69 -59.74 -13.39
C HIS A 586 -35.47 -59.93 -14.90
N ASP A 587 -34.23 -59.77 -15.38
CA ASP A 587 -33.86 -59.98 -16.78
C ASP A 587 -33.41 -61.43 -17.00
N HIS A 588 -34.38 -62.32 -17.25
CA HIS A 588 -34.16 -63.76 -17.35
C HIS A 588 -33.38 -64.16 -18.62
N GLU A 589 -33.59 -63.46 -19.74
CA GLU A 589 -32.89 -63.71 -21.00
C GLU A 589 -31.42 -63.27 -20.90
N GLY A 590 -31.16 -62.08 -20.36
CA GLY A 590 -29.82 -61.56 -20.11
C GLY A 590 -29.04 -62.42 -19.10
N LEU A 591 -29.71 -62.92 -18.05
CA LEU A 591 -29.13 -63.84 -17.07
C LEU A 591 -28.61 -65.13 -17.72
N ILE A 592 -29.43 -65.79 -18.55
CA ILE A 592 -29.05 -67.03 -19.23
C ILE A 592 -27.92 -66.77 -20.24
N ALA A 593 -28.00 -65.70 -21.02
CA ALA A 593 -26.95 -65.32 -21.96
C ALA A 593 -25.61 -65.06 -21.25
N CYS A 594 -25.66 -64.44 -20.07
CA CYS A 594 -24.50 -64.18 -19.23
C CYS A 594 -23.89 -65.48 -18.69
N CYS A 595 -24.70 -66.39 -18.13
CA CYS A 595 -24.23 -67.69 -17.64
C CYS A 595 -23.68 -68.58 -18.76
N LYS A 596 -24.21 -68.50 -20.00
CA LYS A 596 -23.61 -69.18 -21.16
C LYS A 596 -22.20 -68.70 -21.47
N ARG A 597 -21.92 -67.40 -21.27
CA ARG A 597 -20.62 -66.80 -21.51
C ARG A 597 -19.64 -67.05 -20.37
N LEU A 598 -20.11 -66.98 -19.12
CA LEU A 598 -19.28 -67.01 -17.91
C LEU A 598 -19.23 -68.37 -17.20
N GLY A 599 -20.12 -69.31 -17.54
CA GLY A 599 -20.22 -70.63 -16.91
C GLY A 599 -19.44 -71.75 -17.62
N ASP A 600 -18.77 -71.45 -18.73
CA ASP A 600 -18.00 -72.45 -19.49
C ASP A 600 -16.63 -72.73 -18.82
N SER A 601 -16.53 -73.90 -18.17
CA SER A 601 -15.31 -74.39 -17.50
C SER A 601 -14.08 -74.39 -18.42
N ILE A 602 -14.28 -74.64 -19.72
CA ILE A 602 -13.20 -74.73 -20.72
C ILE A 602 -12.57 -73.36 -20.98
N LYS A 603 -13.30 -72.27 -20.71
CA LYS A 603 -12.86 -70.87 -20.89
C LYS A 603 -12.45 -70.20 -19.57
N GLY A 604 -12.33 -70.96 -18.48
CA GLY A 604 -11.99 -70.43 -17.15
C GLY A 604 -13.15 -69.76 -16.41
N GLY A 605 -14.39 -70.13 -16.77
CA GLY A 605 -15.62 -69.72 -16.10
C GLY A 605 -15.95 -70.54 -14.84
N ASP A 606 -17.02 -70.15 -14.13
CA ASP A 606 -17.50 -70.86 -12.93
C ASP A 606 -18.82 -71.62 -13.21
N PRO A 607 -18.78 -72.95 -13.36
CA PRO A 607 -19.98 -73.76 -13.59
C PRO A 607 -20.98 -73.70 -12.43
N THR A 608 -20.57 -73.33 -11.21
CA THR A 608 -21.46 -73.27 -10.04
C THR A 608 -22.52 -72.18 -10.16
N LEU A 609 -22.34 -71.20 -11.06
CA LEU A 609 -23.32 -70.16 -11.36
C LEU A 609 -24.67 -70.73 -11.81
N TRP A 610 -24.67 -71.85 -12.55
CA TRP A 610 -25.92 -72.49 -12.98
C TRP A 610 -26.72 -73.05 -11.80
N ALA A 611 -26.05 -73.45 -10.71
CA ALA A 611 -26.73 -73.89 -9.49
C ALA A 611 -27.41 -72.70 -8.78
N ASP A 612 -26.75 -71.55 -8.71
CA ASP A 612 -27.32 -70.33 -8.13
C ASP A 612 -28.51 -69.79 -8.95
N VAL A 613 -28.42 -69.86 -10.29
CA VAL A 613 -29.53 -69.52 -11.21
C VAL A 613 -30.72 -70.47 -11.05
N LEU A 614 -30.48 -71.78 -10.93
CA LEU A 614 -31.55 -72.75 -10.67
C LEU A 614 -32.23 -72.48 -9.32
N LYS A 615 -31.46 -72.12 -8.29
CA LYS A 615 -32.00 -71.76 -6.98
C LYS A 615 -32.90 -70.53 -7.05
N TYR A 616 -32.47 -69.49 -7.78
CA TYR A 616 -33.30 -68.31 -8.02
C TYR A 616 -34.63 -68.66 -8.70
N PHE A 617 -34.62 -69.40 -9.82
CA PHE A 617 -35.86 -69.80 -10.50
C PHE A 617 -36.76 -70.73 -9.66
N GLY A 618 -36.16 -71.52 -8.76
CA GLY A 618 -36.90 -72.35 -7.80
C GLY A 618 -37.52 -71.56 -6.63
N GLU A 619 -37.01 -70.37 -6.31
CA GLU A 619 -37.56 -69.49 -5.27
C GLU A 619 -38.44 -68.37 -5.87
N LEU A 620 -38.35 -68.13 -7.18
CA LEU A 620 -39.21 -67.21 -7.92
C LEU A 620 -40.66 -67.71 -7.92
N GLY A 621 -41.64 -66.84 -7.73
CA GLY A 621 -43.08 -67.20 -7.75
C GLY A 621 -43.73 -67.11 -9.14
N GLU A 622 -42.94 -67.22 -10.21
CA GLU A 622 -43.35 -66.97 -11.60
C GLU A 622 -43.20 -68.23 -12.48
N ASP A 623 -43.91 -68.26 -13.62
CA ASP A 623 -43.78 -69.34 -14.62
C ASP A 623 -42.54 -69.11 -15.52
N CYS A 624 -41.42 -69.70 -15.11
CA CYS A 624 -40.13 -69.69 -15.82
C CYS A 624 -39.82 -71.04 -16.50
N SER A 625 -40.85 -71.74 -16.97
CA SER A 625 -40.74 -73.10 -17.50
C SER A 625 -39.78 -73.26 -18.70
N LYS A 626 -39.56 -72.21 -19.50
CA LYS A 626 -38.65 -72.26 -20.67
C LYS A 626 -37.20 -72.09 -20.25
N GLU A 627 -36.97 -71.10 -19.40
CA GLU A 627 -35.69 -70.69 -18.83
C GLU A 627 -35.12 -71.82 -17.97
N VAL A 628 -35.97 -72.45 -17.14
CA VAL A 628 -35.58 -73.61 -16.31
C VAL A 628 -35.18 -74.81 -17.17
N LYS A 629 -35.89 -75.11 -18.27
CA LYS A 629 -35.49 -76.21 -19.18
C LYS A 629 -34.12 -75.97 -19.79
N GLU A 630 -33.83 -74.71 -20.14
CA GLU A 630 -32.55 -74.33 -20.71
C GLU A 630 -31.42 -74.45 -19.68
N VAL A 631 -31.62 -73.96 -18.46
CA VAL A 631 -30.67 -74.10 -17.33
C VAL A 631 -30.41 -75.58 -17.00
N LEU A 632 -31.46 -76.42 -16.98
CA LEU A 632 -31.34 -77.86 -16.70
C LEU A 632 -30.47 -78.59 -17.73
N ASN A 633 -30.49 -78.21 -19.01
CA ASN A 633 -29.61 -78.79 -20.01
C ASN A 633 -28.13 -78.51 -19.72
N TYR A 634 -27.80 -77.32 -19.20
CA TYR A 634 -26.41 -76.97 -18.82
C TYR A 634 -25.98 -77.68 -17.53
N ILE A 635 -26.87 -77.79 -16.54
CA ILE A 635 -26.63 -78.58 -15.32
C ILE A 635 -26.43 -80.07 -15.64
N GLU A 636 -27.20 -80.60 -16.60
CA GLU A 636 -27.07 -81.97 -17.11
C GLU A 636 -25.71 -82.18 -17.78
N ARG A 637 -25.32 -81.29 -18.70
CA ARG A 637 -24.08 -81.39 -19.48
C ARG A 637 -22.83 -81.36 -18.60
N ASP A 638 -22.80 -80.43 -17.64
CA ASP A 638 -21.60 -80.17 -16.82
C ASP A 638 -21.67 -80.91 -15.47
N ASN A 639 -22.70 -81.75 -15.25
CA ASN A 639 -22.95 -82.56 -14.05
C ASN A 639 -22.84 -81.79 -12.72
N ILE A 640 -23.45 -80.60 -12.67
CA ILE A 640 -23.21 -79.61 -11.61
C ILE A 640 -23.94 -79.96 -10.29
N LEU A 641 -25.17 -80.48 -10.37
CA LEU A 641 -25.99 -80.80 -9.20
C LEU A 641 -26.62 -82.20 -9.28
N PRO A 642 -26.69 -82.94 -8.15
CA PRO A 642 -27.46 -84.18 -8.06
C PRO A 642 -28.96 -83.98 -8.36
N PRO A 643 -29.62 -84.92 -9.05
CA PRO A 643 -31.03 -84.81 -9.43
C PRO A 643 -31.99 -84.58 -8.24
N ILE A 644 -31.66 -85.11 -7.05
CA ILE A 644 -32.45 -84.87 -5.83
C ILE A 644 -32.42 -83.41 -5.36
N ILE A 645 -31.27 -82.73 -5.50
CA ILE A 645 -31.10 -81.33 -5.11
C ILE A 645 -31.81 -80.42 -6.10
N VAL A 646 -31.77 -80.77 -7.39
CA VAL A 646 -32.53 -80.07 -8.45
C VAL A 646 -34.04 -80.14 -8.17
N LEU A 647 -34.55 -81.34 -7.87
CA LEU A 647 -35.96 -81.56 -7.50
C LEU A 647 -36.37 -80.79 -6.24
N GLN A 648 -35.55 -80.83 -5.19
CA GLN A 648 -35.84 -80.12 -3.94
C GLN A 648 -35.80 -78.60 -4.12
N THR A 649 -34.97 -78.11 -5.02
CA THR A 649 -34.85 -76.68 -5.30
C THR A 649 -36.04 -76.17 -6.11
N LEU A 650 -36.44 -76.88 -7.17
CA LEU A 650 -37.54 -76.48 -8.03
C LEU A 650 -38.92 -76.73 -7.42
N SER A 651 -39.06 -77.66 -6.47
CA SER A 651 -40.35 -77.92 -5.80
C SER A 651 -40.84 -76.77 -4.91
N LYS A 652 -39.96 -75.81 -4.59
CA LYS A 652 -40.30 -74.61 -3.84
C LYS A 652 -41.12 -73.60 -4.65
N ASN A 653 -41.06 -73.65 -5.99
CA ASN A 653 -41.82 -72.76 -6.86
C ASN A 653 -43.20 -73.40 -7.18
N PRO A 654 -44.32 -72.79 -6.75
CA PRO A 654 -45.66 -73.34 -6.95
C PRO A 654 -46.16 -73.29 -8.40
N CYS A 655 -45.51 -72.49 -9.26
CA CYS A 655 -45.90 -72.29 -10.66
C CYS A 655 -45.25 -73.32 -11.62
N LEU A 656 -44.19 -74.01 -11.18
CA LEU A 656 -43.51 -75.01 -12.02
C LEU A 656 -44.23 -76.35 -11.98
N THR A 657 -44.63 -76.84 -13.14
CA THR A 657 -45.24 -78.18 -13.27
C THR A 657 -44.17 -79.26 -13.42
N LEU A 658 -44.49 -80.47 -12.94
CA LEU A 658 -43.60 -81.64 -13.02
C LEU A 658 -43.21 -81.99 -14.47
N SER A 659 -43.99 -81.54 -15.46
CA SER A 659 -43.70 -81.67 -16.89
C SER A 659 -42.39 -81.00 -17.33
N VAL A 660 -41.94 -79.97 -16.62
CA VAL A 660 -40.73 -79.20 -16.95
C VAL A 660 -39.46 -80.00 -16.66
N ILE A 661 -39.50 -80.83 -15.60
CA ILE A 661 -38.34 -81.56 -15.07
C ILE A 661 -38.38 -83.05 -15.48
N LYS A 662 -39.53 -83.55 -15.93
CA LYS A 662 -39.75 -84.96 -16.30
C LYS A 662 -38.67 -85.49 -17.27
N ASP A 663 -38.38 -84.74 -18.33
CA ASP A 663 -37.41 -85.16 -19.35
C ASP A 663 -35.98 -85.18 -18.81
N TYR A 664 -35.62 -84.22 -17.94
CA TYR A 664 -34.33 -84.18 -17.26
C TYR A 664 -34.15 -85.36 -16.31
N ILE A 665 -35.15 -85.65 -15.47
CA ILE A 665 -35.11 -86.78 -14.52
C ILE A 665 -35.04 -88.11 -15.26
N ALA A 666 -35.84 -88.29 -16.33
CA ALA A 666 -35.82 -89.52 -17.12
C ALA A 666 -34.43 -89.79 -17.69
N ARG A 667 -33.80 -88.78 -18.32
CA ARG A 667 -32.44 -88.90 -18.87
C ARG A 667 -31.41 -89.15 -17.77
N LYS A 668 -31.50 -88.46 -16.63
CA LYS A 668 -30.52 -88.62 -15.54
C LYS A 668 -30.62 -89.97 -14.84
N LEU A 669 -31.84 -90.48 -14.62
CA LEU A 669 -32.07 -91.82 -14.09
C LEU A 669 -31.63 -92.91 -15.06
N GLU A 670 -31.81 -92.73 -16.37
CA GLU A 670 -31.26 -93.64 -17.38
C GLU A 670 -29.73 -93.64 -17.35
N GLN A 671 -29.10 -92.47 -17.23
CA GLN A 671 -27.65 -92.35 -17.13
C GLN A 671 -27.12 -93.01 -15.85
N GLU A 672 -27.73 -92.76 -14.68
CA GLU A 672 -27.37 -93.41 -13.42
C GLU A 672 -27.62 -94.92 -13.45
N SER A 673 -28.74 -95.37 -14.03
CA SER A 673 -29.03 -96.80 -14.20
C SER A 673 -27.98 -97.48 -15.09
N LYS A 674 -27.53 -96.79 -16.14
CA LYS A 674 -26.46 -97.29 -17.00
C LYS A 674 -25.12 -97.38 -16.27
N ILE A 675 -24.78 -96.38 -15.46
CA ILE A 675 -23.56 -96.42 -14.62
C ILE A 675 -23.66 -97.55 -13.59
N ILE A 676 -24.81 -97.72 -12.93
CA ILE A 676 -25.04 -98.82 -11.97
C ILE A 676 -24.90 -100.18 -12.66
N GLU A 677 -25.39 -100.31 -13.89
CA GLU A 677 -25.26 -101.55 -14.67
C GLU A 677 -23.81 -101.79 -15.10
N GLU A 678 -23.08 -100.76 -15.51
CA GLU A 678 -21.64 -100.82 -15.80
C GLU A 678 -20.82 -101.19 -14.55
N ASP A 679 -21.14 -100.60 -13.39
CA ASP A 679 -20.53 -100.93 -12.10
C ASP A 679 -20.86 -102.36 -11.66
N ARG A 680 -22.10 -102.83 -11.86
CA ARG A 680 -22.48 -104.23 -11.60
C ARG A 680 -21.70 -105.19 -12.49
N GLN A 681 -21.59 -104.89 -13.79
CA GLN A 681 -20.78 -105.67 -14.72
C GLN A 681 -19.29 -105.64 -14.37
N ALA A 682 -18.77 -104.53 -13.82
CA ALA A 682 -17.41 -104.45 -13.32
C ALA A 682 -17.23 -105.32 -12.05
N ILE A 683 -18.16 -105.27 -11.10
CA ILE A 683 -18.14 -106.08 -9.88
C ILE A 683 -18.21 -107.58 -10.21
N GLU A 684 -19.07 -107.99 -11.14
CA GLU A 684 -19.14 -109.37 -11.63
C GLU A 684 -17.85 -109.84 -12.34
N LYS A 685 -17.04 -108.93 -12.89
CA LYS A 685 -15.71 -109.26 -13.45
C LYS A 685 -14.62 -109.41 -12.39
N TYR A 686 -14.84 -108.94 -11.17
CA TYR A 686 -13.89 -109.03 -10.05
C TYR A 686 -14.26 -110.11 -9.00
N GLN A 687 -15.44 -110.74 -9.13
CA GLN A 687 -15.80 -112.00 -8.47
C GLN A 687 -15.44 -113.19 -9.37
#